data_AF-A0A3F2RF58-F1
#
_entry.id   AF-A0A3F2RF58-F1
#
_cell.length_a   1.000
_cell.length_b   1.000
_cell.length_c   1.000
_cell.angle_alpha   90.00
_cell.angle_beta   90.00
_cell.angle_gamma   90.00
#
_symmetry.space_group_name_H-M   'P 1'
#
loop_
_entity.id
_entity.type
_entity.pdbx_description
1 polymer ?
#
loop_
_entity_poly.entity_id
_entity_poly.type
_entity_poly.pdbx_seq_one_letter_code
_entity_poly.pdbx_strand_id
1 'polypeptide(L)'
;MLETMDAESAPNLAELGESSLLDQLHDLHRRLAAVRQDSQRYSSLARNLGPIPMANDSNKILVCSLRRCVRMLKTDQGDSWQYIASDTGLKSAIDYLGTGNAVRWVSWPGAVVDESSQDGVRRRLETDFQCHPVFLGAETLDLFHNQFCSVVLWPLFHSLPQRSDSRLLENFTEKYDAYCSANQKFLEAVSEIYKDGDLVLVCDYQLMALPGLLRRRFPEITCGFYFHCPFPSSEFFQMLPVREALLHGVLGADLVVFNHFDYVRHFLNVCTRMLGLESSPSRVEYNGRLISLGICPMGIDPAKYTLTPKVDTHAEILKRQQDGMKIIVGVHKLDFCKGIPEMLEAMEYLLQHYPEYRGKVVLYAIVRDVGRTASFQYRMLSRQINELVGRVNGRFGTAEYCPVRYLKQSIEHEQLVALYNSADVAIVSSIKEGINLQAMEFIAAQKKSCHGVLVYSEFAGCVDMWLVPLCASSFQGALLVNPMHIEQVAASVDTALRMSTTTKRIRHHQLSRYRTPGSLLDVKDCCYTWHFRDADPTFGLKQAKDMQLHFDQMLRDLPVVVVMCRIKKYVMIRPWRVNKGRAVSRILEYESETPYFTALDFDFILALGDERTDEDMFDVVQGSNCYTCTVGMKVSRAQYYLDDPDEVLRVLTACTSLQTAERQMLAG
;
A
#
# COMPACT_ATOMS: atom_id res chain seq x y z
N MET A 1 22.19 -60.72 50.00
CA MET A 1 20.75 -60.75 49.68
C MET A 1 20.47 -59.46 48.91
N LEU A 2 20.71 -59.30 47.61
CA LEU A 2 20.54 -60.19 46.44
C LEU A 2 19.14 -60.81 46.36
N GLU A 3 18.54 -60.62 45.17
CA GLU A 3 17.33 -61.23 44.58
C GLU A 3 16.00 -60.50 44.83
N THR A 4 15.07 -60.26 43.88
CA THR A 4 14.90 -60.47 42.42
C THR A 4 13.54 -59.83 42.03
N MET A 5 13.24 -59.73 40.72
CA MET A 5 11.92 -59.53 40.05
C MET A 5 11.56 -58.06 39.69
N ASP A 6 11.25 -57.67 38.45
CA ASP A 6 11.19 -58.38 37.16
C ASP A 6 11.38 -57.37 36.02
N ALA A 7 12.03 -57.82 34.96
CA ALA A 7 12.16 -57.11 33.70
C ALA A 7 11.15 -57.70 32.70
N GLU A 8 10.06 -56.99 32.42
CA GLU A 8 9.20 -57.30 31.26
C GLU A 8 8.69 -56.03 30.55
N SER A 9 8.97 -55.98 29.24
CA SER A 9 8.30 -55.22 28.16
C SER A 9 8.63 -53.74 27.92
N ALA A 10 9.89 -53.45 27.56
CA ALA A 10 10.16 -52.41 26.56
C ALA A 10 10.00 -53.03 25.16
N PRO A 11 9.20 -52.49 24.23
CA PRO A 11 9.14 -53.03 22.88
C PRO A 11 10.45 -52.73 22.13
N ASN A 12 11.06 -53.81 21.65
CA ASN A 12 12.23 -53.82 20.77
C ASN A 12 12.04 -52.89 19.57
N LEU A 13 12.99 -51.98 19.38
CA LEU A 13 13.03 -50.99 18.30
C LEU A 13 13.81 -51.51 17.07
N ALA A 14 13.65 -52.80 16.75
CA ALA A 14 14.26 -53.42 15.58
C ALA A 14 13.24 -54.33 14.87
N GLU A 15 13.12 -54.12 13.55
CA GLU A 15 12.22 -54.79 12.59
C GLU A 15 10.78 -54.26 12.46
N LEU A 16 10.63 -52.95 12.24
CA LEU A 16 9.50 -52.48 11.42
C LEU A 16 9.84 -52.78 9.95
N GLY A 17 9.46 -53.97 9.49
CA GLY A 17 9.60 -54.37 8.08
C GLY A 17 8.95 -53.33 7.16
N GLU A 18 9.48 -53.15 5.95
CA GLU A 18 8.99 -52.19 4.94
C GLU A 18 7.46 -52.23 4.78
N SER A 19 6.82 -53.39 4.96
CA SER A 19 5.36 -53.51 4.90
C SER A 19 4.64 -52.76 6.02
N SER A 20 5.16 -52.75 7.25
CA SER A 20 4.57 -52.03 8.37
C SER A 20 4.69 -50.51 8.22
N LEU A 21 5.81 -50.05 7.65
CA LEU A 21 6.03 -48.64 7.32
C LEU A 21 5.13 -48.19 6.16
N LEU A 22 4.94 -49.05 5.14
CA LEU A 22 4.00 -48.82 4.04
C LEU A 22 2.55 -48.80 4.54
N ASP A 23 2.18 -49.68 5.46
CA ASP A 23 0.82 -49.70 6.05
C ASP A 23 0.56 -48.46 6.90
N GLN A 24 1.54 -48.01 7.68
CA GLN A 24 1.44 -46.74 8.43
C GLN A 24 1.37 -45.53 7.49
N LEU A 25 2.13 -45.53 6.38
CA LEU A 25 2.04 -44.48 5.36
C LEU A 25 0.69 -44.48 4.63
N HIS A 26 0.13 -45.65 4.34
CA HIS A 26 -1.21 -45.77 3.74
C HIS A 26 -2.31 -45.38 4.72
N ASP A 27 -2.16 -45.68 6.01
CA ASP A 27 -3.10 -45.23 7.05
C ASP A 27 -3.02 -43.71 7.25
N LEU A 28 -1.81 -43.14 7.23
CA LEU A 28 -1.60 -41.69 7.26
C LEU A 28 -2.20 -41.01 6.01
N HIS A 29 -2.02 -41.61 4.82
CA HIS A 29 -2.64 -41.12 3.58
C HIS A 29 -4.16 -41.20 3.62
N ARG A 30 -4.73 -42.27 4.19
CA ARG A 30 -6.18 -42.40 4.39
C ARG A 30 -6.72 -41.36 5.39
N ARG A 31 -6.02 -41.13 6.50
CA ARG A 31 -6.37 -40.09 7.47
C ARG A 31 -6.26 -38.69 6.87
N LEU A 32 -5.22 -38.40 6.10
CA LEU A 32 -5.07 -37.15 5.34
C LEU A 32 -6.14 -36.99 4.26
N ALA A 33 -6.53 -38.07 3.58
CA ALA A 33 -7.63 -38.05 2.61
C ALA A 33 -8.99 -37.83 3.27
N ALA A 34 -9.22 -38.42 4.45
CA ALA A 34 -10.42 -38.18 5.25
C ALA A 34 -10.47 -36.73 5.76
N VAL A 35 -9.36 -36.19 6.26
CA VAL A 35 -9.24 -34.77 6.65
C VAL A 35 -9.43 -33.84 5.45
N ARG A 36 -8.96 -34.21 4.26
CA ARG A 36 -9.23 -33.46 3.01
C ARG A 36 -10.69 -33.55 2.58
N GLN A 37 -11.37 -34.68 2.78
CA GLN A 37 -12.80 -34.81 2.52
C GLN A 37 -13.65 -34.04 3.54
N ASP A 38 -13.23 -33.99 4.80
CA ASP A 38 -13.86 -33.14 5.82
C ASP A 38 -13.56 -31.65 5.56
N SER A 39 -12.35 -31.29 5.12
CA SER A 39 -12.01 -29.95 4.64
C SER A 39 -12.84 -29.56 3.39
N GLN A 40 -13.14 -30.50 2.50
CA GLN A 40 -14.08 -30.29 1.38
C GLN A 40 -15.54 -30.16 1.85
N ARG A 41 -15.95 -30.82 2.94
CA ARG A 41 -17.25 -30.55 3.60
C ARG A 41 -17.28 -29.15 4.21
N TYR A 42 -16.19 -28.66 4.80
CA TYR A 42 -16.07 -27.25 5.21
C TYR A 42 -16.01 -26.28 4.03
N SER A 43 -15.47 -26.68 2.88
CA SER A 43 -15.55 -25.92 1.62
C SER A 43 -16.98 -25.78 1.10
N SER A 44 -17.88 -26.73 1.40
CA SER A 44 -19.31 -26.59 1.07
C SER A 44 -20.07 -25.65 2.03
N LEU A 45 -19.47 -25.35 3.19
CA LEU A 45 -19.88 -24.32 4.15
C LEU A 45 -19.11 -23.00 3.95
N ALA A 46 -18.25 -22.89 2.93
CA ALA A 46 -17.58 -21.64 2.54
C ALA A 46 -18.59 -20.64 1.94
N ARG A 47 -19.49 -20.12 2.78
CA ARG A 47 -20.31 -18.93 2.49
C ARG A 47 -19.47 -17.64 2.43
N ASN A 48 -18.16 -17.72 2.60
CA ASN A 48 -17.25 -16.56 2.61
C ASN A 48 -16.44 -16.40 1.29
N LEU A 49 -16.94 -16.93 0.18
CA LEU A 49 -16.43 -16.66 -1.18
C LEU A 49 -17.32 -15.69 -1.97
N GLY A 50 -18.25 -15.00 -1.31
CA GLY A 50 -18.82 -13.78 -1.86
C GLY A 50 -17.79 -12.64 -1.85
N PRO A 51 -17.93 -11.60 -2.70
CA PRO A 51 -17.25 -10.34 -2.42
C PRO A 51 -17.53 -9.97 -0.95
N ILE A 52 -16.50 -9.53 -0.21
CA ILE A 52 -16.70 -8.84 1.08
C ILE A 52 -17.85 -7.88 0.82
N PRO A 53 -18.95 -7.90 1.60
CA PRO A 53 -20.04 -6.98 1.39
C PRO A 53 -19.43 -5.58 1.35
N MET A 54 -19.39 -4.98 0.16
CA MET A 54 -19.14 -3.55 0.05
C MET A 54 -20.19 -2.90 0.95
N ALA A 55 -19.82 -1.86 1.68
CA ALA A 55 -20.78 -1.14 2.50
C ALA A 55 -22.00 -0.79 1.62
N ASN A 56 -23.12 -1.48 1.84
CA ASN A 56 -24.41 -1.10 1.28
C ASN A 56 -24.90 0.12 2.08
N ASP A 57 -25.92 0.83 1.59
CA ASP A 57 -26.51 2.00 2.26
C ASP A 57 -26.93 1.77 3.74
N SER A 58 -27.00 0.51 4.19
CA SER A 58 -27.30 0.12 5.58
C SER A 58 -26.10 -0.06 6.52
N ASN A 59 -24.88 -0.24 6.01
CA ASN A 59 -23.71 -0.65 6.82
C ASN A 59 -22.64 0.44 6.83
N LYS A 60 -21.90 0.54 7.94
CA LYS A 60 -20.84 1.56 8.10
C LYS A 60 -19.47 0.93 8.28
N ILE A 61 -18.44 1.76 8.05
CA ILE A 61 -17.04 1.41 8.31
C ILE A 61 -16.61 2.07 9.62
N LEU A 62 -16.21 1.25 10.59
CA LEU A 62 -15.63 1.69 11.85
C LEU A 62 -14.11 1.66 11.74
N VAL A 63 -13.46 2.81 11.67
CA VAL A 63 -11.99 2.90 11.65
C VAL A 63 -11.50 3.10 13.08
N CYS A 64 -10.66 2.20 13.59
CA CYS A 64 -10.12 2.27 14.95
C CYS A 64 -8.64 2.63 14.91
N SER A 65 -8.23 3.74 15.55
CA SER A 65 -6.82 4.13 15.61
C SER A 65 -6.50 4.96 16.85
N LEU A 66 -5.25 4.93 17.30
CA LEU A 66 -4.79 5.86 18.35
C LEU A 66 -4.48 7.27 17.83
N ARG A 67 -4.42 7.46 16.51
CA ARG A 67 -4.16 8.77 15.90
C ARG A 67 -5.34 9.69 16.16
N ARG A 68 -5.05 10.86 16.73
CA ARG A 68 -6.04 11.87 17.11
C ARG A 68 -6.80 12.40 15.89
N CYS A 69 -8.13 12.45 15.99
CA CYS A 69 -8.99 13.13 15.01
C CYS A 69 -8.89 14.65 15.12
N VAL A 70 -8.71 15.15 16.34
CA VAL A 70 -8.59 16.57 16.69
C VAL A 70 -7.50 16.76 17.73
N ARG A 71 -6.91 17.95 17.74
CA ARG A 71 -6.10 18.46 18.85
C ARG A 71 -7.02 19.26 19.76
N MET A 72 -7.24 18.74 20.96
CA MET A 72 -7.95 19.44 22.03
C MET A 72 -6.99 20.33 22.81
N LEU A 73 -7.34 21.61 22.96
CA LEU A 73 -6.64 22.56 23.82
C LEU A 73 -7.57 23.02 24.92
N LYS A 74 -7.10 22.99 26.17
CA LYS A 74 -7.86 23.52 27.30
C LYS A 74 -7.80 25.05 27.22
N THR A 75 -8.95 25.71 27.27
CA THR A 75 -9.02 27.18 27.28
C THR A 75 -8.83 27.71 28.70
N ASP A 76 -8.24 28.89 28.85
CA ASP A 76 -8.05 29.51 30.18
C ASP A 76 -9.37 29.93 30.86
N GLN A 77 -10.47 30.03 30.10
CA GLN A 77 -11.80 30.38 30.60
C GLN A 77 -12.68 29.13 30.79
N GLY A 78 -12.47 28.43 31.90
CA GLY A 78 -13.32 27.30 32.34
C GLY A 78 -12.97 25.94 31.72
N ASP A 79 -13.80 24.93 31.98
CA ASP A 79 -13.61 23.53 31.55
C ASP A 79 -13.92 23.30 30.05
N SER A 80 -13.78 24.35 29.25
CA SER A 80 -14.09 24.35 27.82
C SER A 80 -12.88 23.96 26.97
N TRP A 81 -13.13 23.25 25.88
CA TRP A 81 -12.12 22.74 24.97
C TRP A 81 -12.20 23.45 23.62
N GLN A 82 -11.04 23.86 23.10
CA GLN A 82 -10.89 24.24 21.70
C GLN A 82 -10.50 23.01 20.88
N TYR A 83 -11.24 22.77 19.79
CA TYR A 83 -11.06 21.61 18.90
C TYR A 83 -10.43 22.07 17.60
N ILE A 84 -9.23 21.58 17.30
CA ILE A 84 -8.53 21.87 16.05
C ILE A 84 -8.41 20.57 15.27
N ALA A 85 -8.96 20.50 14.06
CA ALA A 85 -8.87 19.30 13.24
C ALA A 85 -7.39 18.89 13.03
N SER A 86 -7.10 17.59 13.17
CA SER A 86 -5.74 17.09 12.96
C SER A 86 -5.45 16.93 11.48
N ASP A 87 -4.37 17.53 10.99
CA ASP A 87 -3.93 17.36 9.60
C ASP A 87 -2.87 16.25 9.50
N THR A 88 -3.32 15.02 9.29
CA THR A 88 -2.45 13.84 9.19
C THR A 88 -2.76 13.03 7.94
N GLY A 89 -1.80 12.22 7.48
CA GLY A 89 -2.01 11.31 6.34
C GLY A 89 -3.17 10.33 6.57
N LEU A 90 -3.33 9.80 7.79
CA LEU A 90 -4.44 8.92 8.12
C LEU A 90 -5.79 9.66 8.10
N LYS A 91 -5.86 10.90 8.62
CA LYS A 91 -7.07 11.74 8.51
C LYS A 91 -7.48 11.90 7.06
N SER A 92 -6.53 12.27 6.19
CA SER A 92 -6.80 12.47 4.76
C SER A 92 -7.31 11.19 4.09
N ALA A 93 -6.77 10.02 4.46
CA ALA A 93 -7.26 8.73 3.97
C ALA A 93 -8.68 8.39 4.47
N ILE A 94 -8.99 8.67 5.74
CA ILE A 94 -10.33 8.48 6.32
C ILE A 94 -11.35 9.43 5.67
N ASP A 95 -10.96 10.68 5.43
CA ASP A 95 -11.83 11.67 4.75
C ASP A 95 -12.15 11.23 3.32
N TYR A 96 -11.15 10.72 2.62
CA TYR A 96 -11.34 10.13 1.30
C TYR A 96 -12.25 8.90 1.37
N LEU A 97 -12.07 8.02 2.36
CA LEU A 97 -12.95 6.87 2.56
C LEU A 97 -14.41 7.28 2.83
N GLY A 98 -14.61 8.41 3.52
CA GLY A 98 -15.93 9.01 3.74
C GLY A 98 -16.62 9.52 2.47
N THR A 99 -15.90 9.66 1.35
CA THR A 99 -16.53 9.99 0.05
C THR A 99 -17.28 8.78 -0.49
N GLY A 100 -18.58 8.69 -0.18
CA GLY A 100 -19.46 7.61 -0.63
C GLY A 100 -19.63 6.45 0.36
N ASN A 101 -19.05 6.51 1.56
CA ASN A 101 -19.28 5.52 2.61
C ASN A 101 -19.65 6.21 3.93
N ALA A 102 -20.52 5.57 4.72
CA ALA A 102 -20.73 5.97 6.10
C ALA A 102 -19.53 5.50 6.95
N VAL A 103 -18.66 6.43 7.34
CA VAL A 103 -17.47 6.13 8.15
C VAL A 103 -17.61 6.74 9.53
N ARG A 104 -17.28 5.98 10.58
CA ARG A 104 -17.08 6.51 11.93
C ARG A 104 -15.69 6.19 12.44
N TRP A 105 -15.05 7.18 13.04
CA TRP A 105 -13.70 7.03 13.58
C TRP A 105 -13.74 6.78 15.08
N VAL A 106 -13.22 5.65 15.54
CA VAL A 106 -13.01 5.34 16.96
C VAL A 106 -11.58 5.69 17.33
N SER A 107 -11.38 6.70 18.18
CA SER A 107 -10.04 7.21 18.50
C SER A 107 -9.95 7.83 19.89
N TRP A 108 -8.75 7.81 20.46
CA TRP A 108 -8.42 8.68 21.59
C TRP A 108 -8.43 10.17 21.14
N PRO A 109 -9.11 11.08 21.87
CA PRO A 109 -9.31 12.47 21.44
C PRO A 109 -8.08 13.36 21.65
N GLY A 110 -7.01 12.83 22.23
CA GLY A 110 -5.73 13.52 22.27
C GLY A 110 -5.40 14.31 23.53
N ALA A 111 -6.30 14.28 24.50
CA ALA A 111 -6.12 14.84 25.83
C ALA A 111 -6.74 13.89 26.87
N VAL A 112 -6.30 14.02 28.12
CA VAL A 112 -6.99 13.40 29.26
C VAL A 112 -8.19 14.28 29.59
N VAL A 113 -9.37 13.66 29.66
CA VAL A 113 -10.65 14.35 29.89
C VAL A 113 -11.26 13.83 31.18
N ASP A 114 -11.54 14.75 32.09
CA ASP A 114 -12.19 14.46 33.37
C ASP A 114 -13.58 13.86 33.16
N GLU A 115 -13.97 12.90 33.99
CA GLU A 115 -15.21 12.11 33.83
C GLU A 115 -16.46 13.00 33.72
N SER A 116 -16.53 14.11 34.47
CA SER A 116 -17.62 15.09 34.42
C SER A 116 -17.81 15.74 33.05
N SER A 117 -16.73 15.85 32.26
CA SER A 117 -16.70 16.53 30.96
C SER A 117 -16.76 15.56 29.77
N GLN A 118 -16.65 14.24 30.01
CA GLN A 118 -16.60 13.23 28.94
C GLN A 118 -17.85 13.21 28.06
N ASP A 119 -19.05 13.35 28.64
CA ASP A 119 -20.30 13.33 27.86
C ASP A 119 -20.48 14.53 26.95
N GLY A 120 -19.99 15.70 27.37
CA GLY A 120 -19.97 16.91 26.55
C GLY A 120 -18.98 16.77 25.39
N VAL A 121 -17.78 16.27 25.67
CA VAL A 121 -16.75 16.01 24.66
C VAL A 121 -17.21 14.94 23.67
N ARG A 122 -17.81 13.85 24.13
CA ARG A 122 -18.35 12.77 23.29
C ARG A 122 -19.38 13.30 22.28
N ARG A 123 -20.41 14.00 22.76
CA ARG A 123 -21.45 14.58 21.89
C ARG A 123 -20.86 15.47 20.80
N ARG A 124 -19.88 16.30 21.15
CA ARG A 124 -19.27 17.22 20.19
C ARG A 124 -18.40 16.51 19.15
N LEU A 125 -17.59 15.53 19.56
CA LEU A 125 -16.75 14.76 18.64
C LEU A 125 -17.57 13.91 17.66
N GLU A 126 -18.69 13.35 18.12
CA GLU A 126 -19.58 12.58 17.27
C GLU A 126 -20.32 13.44 16.25
N THR A 127 -20.76 14.63 16.67
CA THR A 127 -21.53 15.55 15.81
C THR A 127 -20.64 16.26 14.79
N ASP A 128 -19.53 16.84 15.25
CA ASP A 128 -18.71 17.74 14.42
C ASP A 128 -17.66 16.99 13.61
N PHE A 129 -17.21 15.81 14.07
CA PHE A 129 -16.05 15.11 13.50
C PHE A 129 -16.31 13.64 13.16
N GLN A 130 -17.55 13.15 13.32
CA GLN A 130 -17.91 11.74 13.12
C GLN A 130 -16.99 10.77 13.90
N CYS A 131 -16.50 11.24 15.06
CA CYS A 131 -15.54 10.52 15.87
C CYS A 131 -16.16 10.09 17.20
N HIS A 132 -16.10 8.80 17.48
CA HIS A 132 -16.48 8.24 18.77
C HIS A 132 -15.22 8.13 19.66
N PRO A 133 -15.13 8.90 20.76
CA PRO A 133 -13.90 8.99 21.54
C PRO A 133 -13.68 7.79 22.47
N VAL A 134 -12.42 7.40 22.62
CA VAL A 134 -11.96 6.47 23.67
C VAL A 134 -11.20 7.26 24.73
N PHE A 135 -11.77 7.36 25.93
CA PHE A 135 -11.17 8.09 27.04
C PHE A 135 -10.17 7.21 27.80
N LEU A 136 -8.91 7.66 27.85
CA LEU A 136 -7.82 7.01 28.56
C LEU A 136 -7.36 7.89 29.72
N GLY A 137 -7.14 7.28 30.89
CA GLY A 137 -6.59 7.97 32.05
C GLY A 137 -5.11 8.34 31.85
N ALA A 138 -4.62 9.31 32.61
CA ALA A 138 -3.24 9.81 32.47
C ALA A 138 -2.19 8.71 32.68
N GLU A 139 -2.36 7.88 33.70
CA GLU A 139 -1.46 6.76 34.01
C GLU A 139 -1.47 5.70 32.91
N THR A 140 -2.67 5.25 32.49
CA THR A 140 -2.80 4.30 31.38
C THR A 140 -2.14 4.83 30.13
N LEU A 141 -2.36 6.11 29.77
CA LEU A 141 -1.79 6.72 28.58
C LEU A 141 -0.25 6.74 28.63
N ASP A 142 0.34 7.07 29.77
CA ASP A 142 1.79 7.09 29.90
C ASP A 142 2.39 5.68 29.73
N LEU A 143 1.89 4.69 30.48
CA LEU A 143 2.35 3.30 30.41
C LEU A 143 2.12 2.67 29.02
N PHE A 144 0.91 2.84 28.45
CA PHE A 144 0.54 2.27 27.15
C PHE A 144 1.23 2.97 25.98
N HIS A 145 1.08 4.29 25.84
CA HIS A 145 1.50 5.01 24.63
C HIS A 145 2.95 5.46 24.70
N ASN A 146 3.35 6.11 25.80
CA ASN A 146 4.68 6.70 25.91
C ASN A 146 5.73 5.64 26.22
N GLN A 147 5.40 4.66 27.08
CA GLN A 147 6.35 3.61 27.46
C GLN A 147 6.24 2.38 26.55
N PHE A 148 5.13 1.64 26.56
CA PHE A 148 5.03 0.41 25.77
C PHE A 148 5.12 0.65 24.26
N CYS A 149 4.23 1.47 23.71
CA CYS A 149 4.19 1.70 22.26
C CYS A 149 5.42 2.43 21.73
N SER A 150 5.87 3.50 22.40
CA SER A 150 6.93 4.37 21.88
C SER A 150 8.35 3.95 22.28
N VAL A 151 8.53 3.29 23.44
CA VAL A 151 9.86 2.82 23.89
C VAL A 151 10.09 1.34 23.61
N VAL A 152 9.05 0.48 23.63
CA VAL A 152 9.23 -0.97 23.37
C VAL A 152 8.92 -1.33 21.92
N LEU A 153 7.68 -1.10 21.47
CA LEU A 153 7.24 -1.56 20.15
C LEU A 153 7.89 -0.79 19.00
N TRP A 154 7.91 0.55 19.08
CA TRP A 154 8.39 1.41 17.99
C TRP A 154 9.85 1.12 17.58
N PRO A 155 10.85 1.11 18.49
CA PRO A 155 12.24 0.82 18.08
C PRO A 155 12.40 -0.60 17.53
N LEU A 156 11.69 -1.57 18.11
CA LEU A 156 11.79 -2.97 17.71
C LEU A 156 11.19 -3.22 16.32
N PHE A 157 10.01 -2.64 16.02
CA PHE A 157 9.41 -2.71 14.69
C PHE A 157 10.24 -2.01 13.61
N HIS A 158 10.99 -0.98 13.99
CA HIS A 158 11.97 -0.35 13.12
C HIS A 158 13.32 -1.09 13.05
N SER A 159 13.47 -2.25 13.70
CA SER A 159 14.74 -3.00 13.78
C SER A 159 15.92 -2.16 14.27
N LEU A 160 15.64 -1.18 15.13
CA LEU A 160 16.61 -0.31 15.77
C LEU A 160 16.50 -0.42 17.29
N PRO A 161 16.63 -1.63 17.88
CA PRO A 161 16.60 -1.76 19.33
C PRO A 161 17.79 -1.00 19.92
N GLN A 162 17.50 0.02 20.73
CA GLN A 162 18.52 0.85 21.34
C GLN A 162 19.14 0.09 22.53
N ARG A 163 20.39 -0.36 22.36
CA ARG A 163 21.13 -1.17 23.36
C ARG A 163 21.39 -0.45 24.69
N SER A 164 21.37 0.88 24.69
CA SER A 164 21.70 1.72 25.84
C SER A 164 20.58 1.85 26.87
N ASP A 165 19.37 1.37 26.57
CA ASP A 165 18.22 1.52 27.47
C ASP A 165 17.97 0.24 28.26
N SER A 166 18.61 0.14 29.43
CA SER A 166 18.33 -0.88 30.47
C SER A 166 16.84 -0.96 30.85
N ARG A 167 16.05 0.05 30.46
CA ARG A 167 14.62 0.21 30.79
C ARG A 167 13.64 -0.43 29.82
N LEU A 168 14.10 -1.01 28.70
CA LEU A 168 13.21 -1.67 27.73
C LEU A 168 12.33 -2.73 28.38
N LEU A 169 12.87 -3.45 29.38
CA LEU A 169 12.19 -4.50 30.12
C LEU A 169 11.83 -4.12 31.57
N GLU A 170 12.22 -2.93 32.05
CA GLU A 170 11.76 -2.44 33.36
C GLU A 170 10.25 -2.31 33.37
N ASN A 171 9.58 -2.79 34.42
CA ASN A 171 8.12 -2.77 34.59
C ASN A 171 7.36 -3.24 33.32
N PHE A 172 7.92 -4.21 32.60
CA PHE A 172 7.35 -4.67 31.34
C PHE A 172 5.90 -5.17 31.51
N THR A 173 5.62 -5.88 32.60
CA THR A 173 4.28 -6.39 32.91
C THR A 173 3.27 -5.25 33.06
N GLU A 174 3.57 -4.23 33.87
CA GLU A 174 2.69 -3.06 34.05
C GLU A 174 2.42 -2.33 32.72
N LYS A 175 3.47 -2.17 31.90
CA LYS A 175 3.37 -1.58 30.56
C LYS A 175 2.46 -2.40 29.64
N TYR A 176 2.58 -3.72 29.69
CA TYR A 176 1.77 -4.64 28.89
C TYR A 176 0.31 -4.73 29.39
N ASP A 177 0.10 -4.70 30.70
CA ASP A 177 -1.25 -4.67 31.30
C ASP A 177 -1.97 -3.37 30.93
N ALA A 178 -1.28 -2.24 30.93
CA ALA A 178 -1.81 -0.97 30.42
C ALA A 178 -2.13 -1.05 28.92
N TYR A 179 -1.33 -1.77 28.11
CA TYR A 179 -1.62 -2.00 26.69
C TYR A 179 -2.89 -2.84 26.50
N CYS A 180 -3.05 -3.91 27.27
CA CYS A 180 -4.25 -4.74 27.26
C CYS A 180 -5.49 -3.94 27.72
N SER A 181 -5.36 -3.17 28.80
CA SER A 181 -6.43 -2.30 29.33
C SER A 181 -6.87 -1.23 28.32
N ALA A 182 -5.91 -0.59 27.63
CA ALA A 182 -6.23 0.36 26.56
C ALA A 182 -6.97 -0.33 25.40
N ASN A 183 -6.51 -1.50 24.93
CA ASN A 183 -7.19 -2.26 23.87
C ASN A 183 -8.59 -2.72 24.29
N GLN A 184 -8.78 -3.05 25.57
CA GLN A 184 -10.09 -3.39 26.14
C GLN A 184 -11.06 -2.20 26.11
N LYS A 185 -10.60 -0.99 26.43
CA LYS A 185 -11.42 0.23 26.29
C LYS A 185 -11.80 0.53 24.84
N PHE A 186 -10.92 0.22 23.88
CA PHE A 186 -11.27 0.29 22.46
C PHE A 186 -12.32 -0.75 22.08
N LEU A 187 -12.25 -1.98 22.61
CA LEU A 187 -13.29 -3.01 22.41
C LEU A 187 -14.65 -2.52 22.93
N GLU A 188 -14.69 -1.93 24.12
CA GLU A 188 -15.91 -1.38 24.73
C GLU A 188 -16.53 -0.29 23.84
N ALA A 189 -15.73 0.69 23.44
CA ALA A 189 -16.17 1.78 22.57
C ALA A 189 -16.67 1.29 21.20
N VAL A 190 -16.02 0.29 20.59
CA VAL A 190 -16.51 -0.33 19.35
C VAL A 190 -17.82 -1.09 19.61
N SER A 191 -17.94 -1.79 20.74
CA SER A 191 -19.13 -2.57 21.08
C SER A 191 -20.38 -1.71 21.29
N GLU A 192 -20.23 -0.45 21.72
CA GLU A 192 -21.34 0.50 21.86
C GLU A 192 -21.97 0.89 20.52
N ILE A 193 -21.17 0.91 19.44
CA ILE A 193 -21.60 1.44 18.14
C ILE A 193 -21.72 0.39 17.05
N TYR A 194 -21.09 -0.77 17.20
CA TYR A 194 -21.06 -1.83 16.20
C TYR A 194 -22.44 -2.48 15.99
N LYS A 195 -22.77 -2.76 14.72
CA LYS A 195 -23.94 -3.55 14.32
C LYS A 195 -23.50 -4.67 13.38
N ASP A 196 -24.24 -5.77 13.38
CA ASP A 196 -23.96 -6.90 12.49
C ASP A 196 -23.96 -6.44 11.03
N GLY A 197 -22.88 -6.77 10.31
CA GLY A 197 -22.64 -6.34 8.93
C GLY A 197 -21.77 -5.10 8.79
N ASP A 198 -21.46 -4.38 9.88
CA ASP A 198 -20.47 -3.30 9.86
C ASP A 198 -19.05 -3.85 9.61
N LEU A 199 -18.23 -3.04 8.92
CA LEU A 199 -16.83 -3.35 8.66
C LEU A 199 -15.95 -2.65 9.69
N VAL A 200 -15.09 -3.39 10.40
CA VAL A 200 -14.15 -2.79 11.35
C VAL A 200 -12.74 -2.80 10.78
N LEU A 201 -12.14 -1.62 10.63
CA LEU A 201 -10.75 -1.45 10.21
C LEU A 201 -9.91 -0.98 11.39
N VAL A 202 -9.05 -1.85 11.91
CA VAL A 202 -8.11 -1.54 13.00
C VAL A 202 -6.78 -1.10 12.41
N CYS A 203 -6.25 0.04 12.88
CA CYS A 203 -5.06 0.65 12.33
C CYS A 203 -3.90 0.68 13.35
N ASP A 204 -2.75 0.23 12.86
CA ASP A 204 -1.42 0.39 13.43
C ASP A 204 -1.13 -0.41 14.72
N TYR A 205 0.14 -0.45 15.10
CA TYR A 205 0.67 -1.36 16.10
C TYR A 205 0.16 -1.15 17.54
N GLN A 206 -0.46 -0.01 17.83
CA GLN A 206 -0.99 0.28 19.17
C GLN A 206 -2.25 -0.54 19.48
N LEU A 207 -2.91 -1.10 18.45
CA LEU A 207 -4.16 -1.84 18.57
C LEU A 207 -4.05 -3.30 18.05
N MET A 208 -2.88 -3.91 18.13
CA MET A 208 -2.67 -5.29 17.66
C MET A 208 -3.52 -6.32 18.41
N ALA A 209 -3.90 -6.07 19.67
CA ALA A 209 -4.74 -6.99 20.44
C ALA A 209 -6.24 -6.88 20.09
N LEU A 210 -6.67 -5.74 19.54
CA LEU A 210 -8.08 -5.43 19.31
C LEU A 210 -8.79 -6.39 18.34
N PRO A 211 -8.22 -6.85 17.20
CA PRO A 211 -8.93 -7.77 16.31
C PRO A 211 -9.28 -9.10 16.98
N GLY A 212 -8.37 -9.67 17.77
CA GLY A 212 -8.59 -10.89 18.54
C GLY A 212 -9.65 -10.70 19.64
N LEU A 213 -9.67 -9.55 20.29
CA LEU A 213 -10.69 -9.18 21.27
C LEU A 213 -12.08 -9.04 20.62
N LEU A 214 -12.16 -8.35 19.49
CA LEU A 214 -13.40 -8.19 18.72
C LEU A 214 -13.95 -9.53 18.25
N ARG A 215 -13.10 -10.41 17.70
CA ARG A 215 -13.52 -11.75 17.24
C ARG A 215 -14.09 -12.60 18.36
N ARG A 216 -13.51 -12.53 19.57
CA ARG A 216 -14.04 -13.25 20.74
C ARG A 216 -15.42 -12.75 21.17
N ARG A 217 -15.68 -11.44 21.03
CA ARG A 217 -16.97 -10.82 21.38
C ARG A 217 -18.02 -11.00 20.29
N PHE A 218 -17.61 -10.88 19.03
CA PHE A 218 -18.44 -10.92 17.83
C PHE A 218 -17.83 -11.95 16.84
N PRO A 219 -18.22 -13.23 16.92
CA PRO A 219 -17.62 -14.29 16.10
C PRO A 219 -17.70 -14.06 14.58
N GLU A 220 -18.78 -13.44 14.11
CA GLU A 220 -19.06 -13.19 12.68
C GLU A 220 -18.62 -11.78 12.21
N ILE A 221 -17.84 -11.05 13.02
CA ILE A 221 -17.37 -9.70 12.64
C ILE A 221 -16.55 -9.74 11.35
N THR A 222 -16.68 -8.72 10.50
CA THR A 222 -15.74 -8.53 9.38
C THR A 222 -14.70 -7.50 9.80
N CYS A 223 -13.45 -7.96 9.99
CA CYS A 223 -12.39 -7.16 10.60
C CYS A 223 -11.13 -7.12 9.72
N GLY A 224 -10.70 -5.92 9.32
CA GLY A 224 -9.42 -5.67 8.68
C GLY A 224 -8.41 -5.08 9.67
N PHE A 225 -7.14 -5.43 9.54
CA PHE A 225 -6.03 -4.84 10.29
C PHE A 225 -5.02 -4.22 9.32
N TYR A 226 -4.71 -2.93 9.45
CA TYR A 226 -3.72 -2.24 8.62
C TYR A 226 -2.49 -1.82 9.42
N PHE A 227 -1.34 -2.39 9.08
CA PHE A 227 -0.06 -2.15 9.78
C PHE A 227 0.73 -1.04 9.04
N HIS A 228 0.72 0.18 9.59
CA HIS A 228 1.37 1.34 8.96
C HIS A 228 2.89 1.38 9.15
N CYS A 229 3.37 0.93 10.31
CA CYS A 229 4.78 0.85 10.66
C CYS A 229 5.51 -0.24 9.83
N PRO A 230 6.85 -0.24 9.68
CA PRO A 230 7.55 -1.44 9.23
C PRO A 230 7.22 -2.65 10.10
N PHE A 231 7.09 -3.82 9.50
CA PHE A 231 7.04 -5.07 10.26
C PHE A 231 8.45 -5.68 10.30
N PRO A 232 8.99 -6.02 11.49
CA PRO A 232 10.38 -6.46 11.61
C PRO A 232 10.55 -7.92 11.17
N SER A 233 11.78 -8.32 10.88
CA SER A 233 12.11 -9.74 10.69
C SER A 233 11.85 -10.55 11.96
N SER A 234 11.77 -11.88 11.83
CA SER A 234 11.55 -12.77 12.97
C SER A 234 12.60 -12.66 14.06
N GLU A 235 13.84 -12.27 13.69
CA GLU A 235 14.96 -12.15 14.64
C GLU A 235 14.79 -10.99 15.62
N PHE A 236 14.16 -9.90 15.17
CA PHE A 236 13.80 -8.78 16.03
C PHE A 236 12.47 -9.03 16.72
N PHE A 237 11.49 -9.62 16.02
CA PHE A 237 10.17 -9.89 16.61
C PHE A 237 10.24 -10.84 17.80
N GLN A 238 11.10 -11.85 17.76
CA GLN A 238 11.27 -12.82 18.85
C GLN A 238 11.79 -12.18 20.16
N MET A 239 12.40 -10.99 20.10
CA MET A 239 12.85 -10.25 21.29
C MET A 239 11.69 -9.78 22.16
N LEU A 240 10.46 -9.73 21.64
CA LEU A 240 9.26 -9.37 22.40
C LEU A 240 8.84 -10.53 23.34
N PRO A 241 8.74 -10.30 24.66
CA PRO A 241 8.23 -11.32 25.59
C PRO A 241 6.79 -11.76 25.28
N VAL A 242 5.94 -10.84 24.82
CA VAL A 242 4.50 -11.06 24.52
C VAL A 242 4.21 -11.27 23.04
N ARG A 243 5.21 -11.76 22.29
CA ARG A 243 5.15 -11.96 20.83
C ARG A 243 3.94 -12.79 20.38
N GLU A 244 3.64 -13.89 21.06
CA GLU A 244 2.53 -14.79 20.70
C GLU A 244 1.18 -14.12 20.94
N ALA A 245 1.01 -13.44 22.07
CA ALA A 245 -0.23 -12.73 22.39
C ALA A 245 -0.54 -11.62 21.37
N LEU A 246 0.47 -10.87 20.94
CA LEU A 246 0.32 -9.85 19.90
C LEU A 246 -0.05 -10.46 18.53
N LEU A 247 0.56 -11.60 18.18
CA LEU A 247 0.22 -12.30 16.94
C LEU A 247 -1.21 -12.84 16.96
N HIS A 248 -1.62 -13.50 18.04
CA HIS A 248 -3.00 -13.96 18.21
C HIS A 248 -4.01 -12.81 18.18
N GLY A 249 -3.61 -11.63 18.66
CA GLY A 249 -4.36 -10.39 18.50
C GLY A 249 -4.61 -10.04 17.03
N VAL A 250 -3.55 -9.94 16.23
CA VAL A 250 -3.65 -9.56 14.80
C VAL A 250 -4.37 -10.62 13.98
N LEU A 251 -4.12 -11.90 14.27
CA LEU A 251 -4.76 -13.05 13.60
C LEU A 251 -6.27 -13.17 13.91
N GLY A 252 -6.83 -12.30 14.76
CA GLY A 252 -8.28 -12.15 14.88
C GLY A 252 -8.95 -11.54 13.64
N ALA A 253 -8.20 -10.77 12.84
CA ALA A 253 -8.66 -10.14 11.60
C ALA A 253 -8.90 -11.15 10.47
N ASP A 254 -9.72 -10.77 9.49
CA ASP A 254 -9.94 -11.50 8.23
C ASP A 254 -8.95 -11.08 7.15
N LEU A 255 -8.48 -9.83 7.23
CA LEU A 255 -7.53 -9.24 6.30
C LEU A 255 -6.44 -8.48 7.07
N VAL A 256 -5.17 -8.80 6.83
CA VAL A 256 -4.02 -8.06 7.38
C VAL A 256 -3.27 -7.40 6.24
N VAL A 257 -3.13 -6.08 6.28
CA VAL A 257 -2.55 -5.29 5.18
C VAL A 257 -1.28 -4.58 5.64
N PHE A 258 -0.28 -4.56 4.77
CA PHE A 258 1.00 -3.88 4.98
C PHE A 258 1.31 -2.90 3.84
N ASN A 259 2.25 -1.99 4.08
CA ASN A 259 2.72 -1.06 3.04
C ASN A 259 3.67 -1.71 2.01
N HIS A 260 4.38 -2.77 2.40
CA HIS A 260 5.46 -3.36 1.61
C HIS A 260 5.40 -4.90 1.59
N PHE A 261 5.84 -5.51 0.49
CA PHE A 261 5.89 -6.97 0.33
C PHE A 261 6.80 -7.63 1.38
N ASP A 262 7.97 -7.05 1.68
CA ASP A 262 8.85 -7.60 2.71
C ASP A 262 8.20 -7.69 4.09
N TYR A 263 7.31 -6.76 4.42
CA TYR A 263 6.60 -6.79 5.71
C TYR A 263 5.60 -7.95 5.74
N VAL A 264 4.95 -8.26 4.62
CA VAL A 264 4.12 -9.48 4.48
C VAL A 264 4.98 -10.73 4.67
N ARG A 265 6.12 -10.81 3.99
CA ARG A 265 7.06 -11.95 4.11
C ARG A 265 7.58 -12.11 5.53
N HIS A 266 7.91 -11.01 6.20
CA HIS A 266 8.34 -11.02 7.59
C HIS A 266 7.22 -11.48 8.52
N PHE A 267 5.98 -11.01 8.33
CA PHE A 267 4.82 -11.45 9.08
C PHE A 267 4.55 -12.95 8.91
N LEU A 268 4.59 -13.45 7.67
CA LEU A 268 4.47 -14.88 7.36
C LEU A 268 5.52 -15.73 8.08
N ASN A 269 6.78 -15.30 8.00
CA ASN A 269 7.89 -15.98 8.66
C ASN A 269 7.73 -15.98 10.18
N VAL A 270 7.23 -14.87 10.76
CA VAL A 270 6.95 -14.77 12.19
C VAL A 270 5.81 -15.72 12.59
N CYS A 271 4.71 -15.76 11.84
CA CYS A 271 3.59 -16.68 12.10
C CYS A 271 4.03 -18.14 12.02
N THR A 272 4.81 -18.49 11.00
CA THR A 272 5.30 -19.86 10.80
C THR A 272 6.29 -20.26 11.91
N ARG A 273 7.26 -19.40 12.24
CA ARG A 273 8.31 -19.73 13.23
C ARG A 273 7.82 -19.71 14.68
N MET A 274 6.93 -18.78 15.03
CA MET A 274 6.51 -18.58 16.42
C MET A 274 5.28 -19.42 16.77
N LEU A 275 4.36 -19.62 15.84
CA LEU A 275 3.08 -20.30 16.08
C LEU A 275 2.94 -21.63 15.32
N GLY A 276 3.90 -22.00 14.47
CA GLY A 276 3.85 -23.24 13.68
C GLY A 276 2.72 -23.27 12.65
N LEU A 277 2.20 -22.10 12.23
CA LEU A 277 1.05 -22.02 11.33
C LEU A 277 1.43 -22.36 9.89
N GLU A 278 0.53 -23.09 9.21
CA GLU A 278 0.61 -23.26 7.77
C GLU A 278 0.31 -21.93 7.07
N SER A 279 1.13 -21.59 6.08
CA SER A 279 1.00 -20.34 5.38
C SER A 279 1.27 -20.49 3.88
N SER A 280 0.58 -19.65 3.12
CA SER A 280 0.79 -19.44 1.69
C SER A 280 1.25 -18.00 1.47
N PRO A 281 1.78 -17.63 0.29
CA PRO A 281 2.31 -16.29 0.05
C PRO A 281 1.32 -15.13 0.30
N SER A 282 0.02 -15.39 0.30
CA SER A 282 -1.03 -14.38 0.50
C SER A 282 -2.03 -14.72 1.62
N ARG A 283 -1.87 -15.85 2.32
CA ARG A 283 -2.81 -16.29 3.37
C ARG A 283 -2.13 -17.04 4.50
N VAL A 284 -2.67 -16.91 5.70
CA VAL A 284 -2.28 -17.70 6.88
C VAL A 284 -3.49 -18.45 7.39
N GLU A 285 -3.34 -19.74 7.69
CA GLU A 285 -4.38 -20.50 8.37
C GLU A 285 -4.25 -20.35 9.88
N TYR A 286 -5.35 -20.00 10.55
CA TYR A 286 -5.40 -19.83 11.99
C TYR A 286 -6.78 -20.24 12.52
N ASN A 287 -6.81 -21.22 13.43
CA ASN A 287 -8.05 -21.76 14.02
C ASN A 287 -9.12 -22.14 12.98
N GLY A 288 -8.72 -22.79 11.88
CA GLY A 288 -9.62 -23.18 10.79
C GLY A 288 -10.12 -22.03 9.91
N ARG A 289 -9.61 -20.81 10.10
CA ARG A 289 -9.90 -19.62 9.27
C ARG A 289 -8.70 -19.28 8.40
N LEU A 290 -8.97 -18.87 7.16
CA LEU A 290 -7.96 -18.36 6.24
C LEU A 290 -7.92 -16.83 6.32
N ILE A 291 -6.84 -16.31 6.88
CA ILE A 291 -6.60 -14.87 7.01
C ILE A 291 -5.86 -14.40 5.76
N SER A 292 -6.45 -13.43 5.06
CA SER A 292 -5.85 -12.88 3.84
C SER A 292 -4.79 -11.84 4.18
N LEU A 293 -3.70 -11.81 3.42
CA LEU A 293 -2.64 -10.81 3.53
C LEU A 293 -2.64 -9.91 2.29
N GLY A 294 -2.61 -8.60 2.52
CA GLY A 294 -2.66 -7.59 1.47
C GLY A 294 -1.47 -6.63 1.50
N ILE A 295 -1.21 -6.01 0.35
CA ILE A 295 -0.21 -4.95 0.21
C ILE A 295 -0.94 -3.71 -0.31
N CYS A 296 -1.02 -2.69 0.53
CA CYS A 296 -1.63 -1.41 0.20
C CYS A 296 -0.74 -0.29 0.74
N PRO A 297 0.14 0.29 -0.07
CA PRO A 297 0.93 1.44 0.35
C PRO A 297 0.02 2.68 0.49
N MET A 298 0.08 3.33 1.65
CA MET A 298 -0.69 4.54 1.90
C MET A 298 -0.25 5.70 1.00
N GLY A 299 -1.19 6.34 0.31
CA GLY A 299 -0.94 7.52 -0.51
C GLY A 299 -1.20 8.85 0.21
N ILE A 300 -1.01 9.94 -0.53
CA ILE A 300 -1.47 11.28 -0.17
C ILE A 300 -2.57 11.74 -1.12
N ASP A 301 -3.30 12.80 -0.74
CA ASP A 301 -4.13 13.56 -1.67
C ASP A 301 -3.25 14.62 -2.37
N PRO A 302 -2.87 14.43 -3.65
CA PRO A 302 -1.99 15.35 -4.36
C PRO A 302 -2.66 16.70 -4.65
N ALA A 303 -3.99 16.79 -4.62
CA ALA A 303 -4.70 18.05 -4.91
C ALA A 303 -4.42 19.11 -3.84
N LYS A 304 -4.21 18.70 -2.59
CA LYS A 304 -3.88 19.59 -1.46
C LYS A 304 -2.54 20.30 -1.62
N TYR A 305 -1.63 19.78 -2.43
CA TYR A 305 -0.27 20.33 -2.62
C TYR A 305 -0.15 21.17 -3.90
N THR A 306 -1.28 21.54 -4.51
CA THR A 306 -1.28 22.40 -5.70
C THR A 306 -1.00 23.87 -5.35
N LEU A 307 -0.43 24.60 -6.31
CA LEU A 307 -0.15 26.02 -6.15
C LEU A 307 -1.45 26.83 -6.08
N THR A 308 -1.62 27.55 -4.98
CA THR A 308 -2.69 28.53 -4.76
C THR A 308 -2.08 29.94 -4.69
N PRO A 309 -2.87 31.03 -4.84
CA PRO A 309 -2.33 32.39 -4.77
C PRO A 309 -1.61 32.71 -3.45
N LYS A 310 -2.05 32.12 -2.32
CA LYS A 310 -1.36 32.24 -1.03
C LYS A 310 0.01 31.57 -1.05
N VAL A 311 0.09 30.37 -1.62
CA VAL A 311 1.34 29.62 -1.79
C VAL A 311 2.32 30.38 -2.68
N ASP A 312 1.84 30.97 -3.79
CA ASP A 312 2.67 31.78 -4.68
C ASP A 312 3.26 33.01 -3.96
N THR A 313 2.46 33.68 -3.13
CA THR A 313 2.92 34.80 -2.29
C THR A 313 4.06 34.36 -1.35
N HIS A 314 3.91 33.22 -0.67
CA HIS A 314 4.96 32.68 0.20
C HIS A 314 6.21 32.25 -0.58
N ALA A 315 6.04 31.67 -1.77
CA ALA A 315 7.15 31.28 -2.64
C ALA A 315 7.95 32.49 -3.13
N GLU A 316 7.29 33.61 -3.43
CA GLU A 316 7.96 34.88 -3.78
C GLU A 316 8.78 35.44 -2.61
N ILE A 317 8.23 35.39 -1.39
CA ILE A 317 8.95 35.80 -0.18
C ILE A 317 10.20 34.94 0.00
N LEU A 318 10.07 33.62 -0.15
CA LEU A 318 11.21 32.70 -0.05
C LEU A 318 12.29 32.98 -1.10
N LYS A 319 11.88 33.23 -2.35
CA LYS A 319 12.81 33.59 -3.43
C LYS A 319 13.58 34.87 -3.14
N ARG A 320 12.93 35.89 -2.58
CA ARG A 320 13.60 37.15 -2.18
C ARG A 320 14.56 36.94 -1.02
N GLN A 321 14.19 36.12 -0.04
CA GLN A 321 15.03 35.85 1.13
C GLN A 321 16.26 35.00 0.80
N GLN A 322 16.15 34.11 -0.18
CA GLN A 322 17.22 33.19 -0.58
C GLN A 322 17.77 33.52 -1.98
N ASP A 323 17.81 34.81 -2.32
CA ASP A 323 18.22 35.23 -3.66
C ASP A 323 19.63 34.71 -4.00
N GLY A 324 19.78 34.17 -5.20
CA GLY A 324 21.02 33.54 -5.66
C GLY A 324 21.42 32.22 -4.98
N MET A 325 20.67 31.72 -4.00
CA MET A 325 20.97 30.46 -3.29
C MET A 325 20.10 29.29 -3.75
N LYS A 326 20.66 28.09 -3.72
CA LYS A 326 19.99 26.82 -3.93
C LYS A 326 19.38 26.30 -2.64
N ILE A 327 18.13 25.86 -2.70
CA ILE A 327 17.37 25.43 -1.53
C ILE A 327 17.35 23.91 -1.44
N ILE A 328 17.88 23.38 -0.35
CA ILE A 328 17.73 21.99 0.06
C ILE A 328 16.69 21.93 1.16
N VAL A 329 15.78 20.96 1.12
CA VAL A 329 14.75 20.78 2.15
C VAL A 329 14.79 19.37 2.74
N GLY A 330 14.69 19.29 4.06
CA GLY A 330 14.46 18.06 4.82
C GLY A 330 13.35 18.28 5.84
N VAL A 331 12.19 17.66 5.59
CA VAL A 331 11.01 17.77 6.47
C VAL A 331 10.79 16.45 7.18
N HIS A 332 11.01 16.43 8.49
CA HIS A 332 10.93 15.22 9.30
C HIS A 332 10.12 15.44 10.58
N LYS A 333 9.64 14.34 11.16
CA LYS A 333 9.22 14.32 12.56
C LYS A 333 10.45 14.07 13.41
N LEU A 334 10.52 14.61 14.62
CA LEU A 334 11.61 14.31 15.55
C LEU A 334 11.55 12.83 15.94
N ASP A 335 12.34 11.99 15.28
CA ASP A 335 12.39 10.54 15.49
C ASP A 335 13.74 10.00 15.01
N PHE A 336 14.28 8.99 15.70
CA PHE A 336 15.58 8.42 15.39
C PHE A 336 15.58 7.64 14.08
N CYS A 337 14.42 7.16 13.63
CA CYS A 337 14.32 6.41 12.37
C CYS A 337 14.40 7.32 11.12
N LYS A 338 14.33 8.65 11.29
CA LYS A 338 14.28 9.63 10.20
C LYS A 338 15.62 10.02 9.62
N GLY A 339 16.71 9.63 10.29
CA GLY A 339 18.07 9.92 9.86
C GLY A 339 18.38 11.43 9.75
N ILE A 340 17.84 12.23 10.69
CA ILE A 340 18.09 13.68 10.73
C ILE A 340 19.59 13.98 10.96
N PRO A 341 20.29 13.30 11.90
CA PRO A 341 21.72 13.47 12.07
C PRO A 341 22.51 13.23 10.77
N GLU A 342 22.20 12.15 10.06
CA GLU A 342 22.85 11.73 8.81
C GLU A 342 22.67 12.78 7.71
N MET A 343 21.49 13.41 7.62
CA MET A 343 21.25 14.54 6.71
C MET A 343 22.13 15.75 7.05
N LEU A 344 22.28 16.08 8.33
CA LEU A 344 23.10 17.21 8.78
C LEU A 344 24.60 16.93 8.55
N GLU A 345 25.04 15.70 8.80
CA GLU A 345 26.41 15.25 8.52
C GLU A 345 26.71 15.25 7.02
N ALA A 346 25.74 14.86 6.18
CA ALA A 346 25.88 14.97 4.72
C ALA A 346 26.00 16.42 4.26
N MET A 347 25.26 17.34 4.87
CA MET A 347 25.40 18.78 4.62
C MET A 347 26.78 19.30 5.06
N GLU A 348 27.27 18.86 6.21
CA GLU A 348 28.63 19.18 6.67
C GLU A 348 29.68 18.70 5.68
N TYR A 349 29.57 17.43 5.25
CA TYR A 349 30.49 16.82 4.30
C TYR A 349 30.46 17.54 2.95
N LEU A 350 29.27 17.90 2.45
CA LEU A 350 29.09 18.66 1.21
C LEU A 350 29.84 19.99 1.28
N LEU A 351 29.64 20.78 2.34
CA LEU A 351 30.30 22.09 2.49
C LEU A 351 31.81 21.98 2.72
N GLN A 352 32.26 20.89 3.33
CA GLN A 352 33.68 20.61 3.52
C GLN A 352 34.39 20.32 2.20
N HIS A 353 33.82 19.44 1.36
CA HIS A 353 34.48 18.91 0.15
C HIS A 353 34.12 19.63 -1.15
N TYR A 354 33.03 20.40 -1.16
CA TYR A 354 32.60 21.23 -2.29
C TYR A 354 32.49 22.71 -1.85
N PRO A 355 33.62 23.42 -1.69
CA PRO A 355 33.65 24.80 -1.19
C PRO A 355 32.84 25.79 -2.04
N GLU A 356 32.58 25.47 -3.31
CA GLU A 356 31.79 26.29 -4.23
C GLU A 356 30.34 26.51 -3.78
N TYR A 357 29.82 25.65 -2.91
CA TYR A 357 28.47 25.74 -2.36
C TYR A 357 28.36 26.62 -1.11
N ARG A 358 29.48 26.99 -0.49
CA ARG A 358 29.50 27.90 0.67
C ARG A 358 28.96 29.26 0.25
N GLY A 359 27.96 29.76 0.97
CA GLY A 359 27.26 31.00 0.63
C GLY A 359 26.27 30.89 -0.53
N LYS A 360 26.13 29.71 -1.16
CA LYS A 360 25.26 29.50 -2.33
C LYS A 360 24.20 28.41 -2.12
N VAL A 361 24.27 27.66 -1.03
CA VAL A 361 23.31 26.58 -0.72
C VAL A 361 22.81 26.77 0.71
N VAL A 362 21.52 26.51 0.93
CA VAL A 362 20.88 26.53 2.25
C VAL A 362 20.06 25.26 2.46
N LEU A 363 20.19 24.63 3.63
CA LEU A 363 19.38 23.51 4.06
C LEU A 363 18.29 24.01 5.03
N TYR A 364 17.02 23.84 4.64
CA TYR A 364 15.87 23.97 5.54
C TYR A 364 15.58 22.62 6.21
N ALA A 365 15.98 22.50 7.47
CA ALA A 365 15.74 21.33 8.31
C ALA A 365 14.52 21.58 9.20
N ILE A 366 13.34 21.14 8.74
CA ILE A 366 12.08 21.29 9.47
C ILE A 366 11.82 20.04 10.27
N VAL A 367 11.83 20.17 11.60
CA VAL A 367 11.67 19.05 12.52
C VAL A 367 10.43 19.28 13.39
N ARG A 368 9.36 18.54 13.06
CA ARG A 368 8.09 18.60 13.80
C ARG A 368 8.19 17.80 15.08
N ASP A 369 8.02 18.47 16.21
CA ASP A 369 7.90 17.83 17.52
C ASP A 369 6.45 17.37 17.74
N VAL A 370 6.25 16.08 18.03
CA VAL A 370 4.93 15.46 18.22
C VAL A 370 4.63 15.24 19.71
N GLY A 371 5.37 15.90 20.62
CA GLY A 371 5.17 15.77 22.06
C GLY A 371 5.73 14.47 22.65
N ARG A 372 6.69 13.82 21.96
CA ARG A 372 7.42 12.64 22.46
C ARG A 372 8.66 13.00 23.31
N THR A 373 8.84 14.29 23.63
CA THR A 373 9.99 14.86 24.34
C THR A 373 10.14 14.44 25.81
N ALA A 374 9.12 13.80 26.38
CA ALA A 374 9.21 13.22 27.73
C ALA A 374 10.21 12.04 27.79
N SER A 375 10.41 11.32 26.68
CA SER A 375 11.36 10.21 26.64
C SER A 375 12.80 10.69 26.59
N PHE A 376 13.66 10.06 27.40
CA PHE A 376 15.10 10.34 27.46
C PHE A 376 15.78 10.23 26.09
N GLN A 377 15.40 9.25 25.28
CA GLN A 377 15.97 9.00 23.96
C GLN A 377 15.73 10.18 23.00
N TYR A 378 14.50 10.72 22.98
CA TYR A 378 14.17 11.86 22.13
C TYR A 378 14.84 13.15 22.60
N ARG A 379 15.11 13.29 23.90
CA ARG A 379 15.93 14.40 24.42
C ARG A 379 17.38 14.30 23.95
N MET A 380 17.97 13.10 23.96
CA MET A 380 19.33 12.87 23.46
C MET A 380 19.43 13.13 21.95
N LEU A 381 18.47 12.64 21.16
CA LEU A 381 18.39 12.94 19.73
C LEU A 381 18.26 14.44 19.47
N SER A 382 17.39 15.14 20.20
CA SER A 382 17.24 16.59 20.05
C SER A 382 18.52 17.35 20.42
N ARG A 383 19.28 16.88 21.42
CA ARG A 383 20.58 17.44 21.79
C ARG A 383 21.59 17.25 20.66
N GLN A 384 21.69 16.04 20.13
CA GLN A 384 22.59 15.71 19.02
C GLN A 384 22.29 16.57 17.78
N ILE A 385 21.01 16.71 17.41
CA ILE A 385 20.59 17.55 16.29
C ILE A 385 21.00 19.02 16.52
N ASN A 386 20.72 19.57 17.70
CA ASN A 386 21.09 20.95 18.02
C ASN A 386 22.61 21.18 17.98
N GLU A 387 23.39 20.20 18.46
CA GLU A 387 24.86 20.23 18.40
C GLU A 387 25.36 20.20 16.96
N LEU A 388 24.83 19.31 16.11
CA LEU A 388 25.18 19.23 14.69
C LEU A 388 24.83 20.52 13.94
N VAL A 389 23.64 21.07 14.17
CA VAL A 389 23.22 22.36 13.57
C VAL A 389 24.18 23.48 14.00
N GLY A 390 24.50 23.56 15.29
CA GLY A 390 25.45 24.54 15.82
C GLY A 390 26.86 24.38 15.25
N ARG A 391 27.34 23.13 15.12
CA ARG A 391 28.64 22.79 14.53
C ARG A 391 28.74 23.23 13.08
N VAL A 392 27.76 22.88 12.24
CA VAL A 392 27.76 23.24 10.81
C VAL A 392 27.64 24.75 10.63
N ASN A 393 26.71 25.40 11.32
CA ASN A 393 26.53 26.85 11.22
C ASN A 393 27.73 27.62 11.77
N GLY A 394 28.35 27.18 12.87
CA GLY A 394 29.55 27.81 13.43
C GLY A 394 30.79 27.66 12.55
N ARG A 395 30.90 26.55 11.79
CA ARG A 395 32.06 26.26 10.94
C ARG A 395 31.97 26.90 9.55
N PHE A 396 30.78 26.95 8.95
CA PHE A 396 30.60 27.40 7.56
C PHE A 396 29.71 28.64 7.42
N GLY A 397 29.02 29.06 8.48
CA GLY A 397 28.20 30.27 8.48
C GLY A 397 29.03 31.54 8.61
N THR A 398 28.41 32.67 8.22
CA THR A 398 28.92 34.03 8.42
C THR A 398 27.83 34.86 9.11
N ALA A 399 28.07 36.16 9.33
CA ALA A 399 27.05 37.05 9.90
C ALA A 399 25.77 37.12 9.03
N GLU A 400 25.91 36.97 7.71
CA GLU A 400 24.81 37.09 6.74
C GLU A 400 24.36 35.72 6.19
N TYR A 401 25.19 34.68 6.30
CA TYR A 401 24.95 33.35 5.74
C TYR A 401 24.81 32.29 6.83
N CYS A 402 23.71 31.54 6.78
CA CYS A 402 23.44 30.42 7.66
C CYS A 402 23.17 29.16 6.82
N PRO A 403 24.12 28.21 6.72
CA PRO A 403 23.98 27.04 5.86
C PRO A 403 22.83 26.11 6.26
N VAL A 404 22.46 26.05 7.55
CA VAL A 404 21.38 25.21 8.06
C VAL A 404 20.35 26.06 8.80
N ARG A 405 19.18 26.24 8.18
CA ARG A 405 17.97 26.84 8.77
C ARG A 405 17.17 25.75 9.47
N TYR A 406 17.44 25.58 10.77
CA TYR A 406 16.76 24.60 11.60
C TYR A 406 15.49 25.18 12.24
N LEU A 407 14.35 24.54 12.00
CA LEU A 407 13.05 24.94 12.51
C LEU A 407 12.43 23.77 13.30
N LYS A 408 12.52 23.83 14.63
CA LYS A 408 11.88 22.86 15.53
C LYS A 408 10.43 23.24 15.84
N GLN A 409 9.61 23.36 14.81
CA GLN A 409 8.19 23.73 14.94
C GLN A 409 7.35 23.15 13.80
N SER A 410 6.04 23.17 13.98
CA SER A 410 5.12 22.93 12.85
C SER A 410 5.02 24.20 12.02
N ILE A 411 5.00 24.04 10.69
CA ILE A 411 4.76 25.13 9.75
C ILE A 411 3.38 24.96 9.13
N GLU A 412 2.78 26.08 8.72
CA GLU A 412 1.48 26.06 8.03
C GLU A 412 1.59 25.35 6.69
N HIS A 413 0.47 24.76 6.24
CA HIS A 413 0.43 23.95 5.03
C HIS A 413 0.86 24.76 3.79
N GLU A 414 0.37 26.00 3.65
CA GLU A 414 0.71 26.87 2.54
C GLU A 414 2.21 27.22 2.49
N GLN A 415 2.83 27.43 3.66
CA GLN A 415 4.27 27.67 3.78
C GLN A 415 5.09 26.43 3.41
N LEU A 416 4.60 25.24 3.80
CA LEU A 416 5.23 23.96 3.45
C LEU A 416 5.20 23.71 1.95
N VAL A 417 4.05 23.91 1.30
CA VAL A 417 3.91 23.76 -0.16
C VAL A 417 4.82 24.77 -0.88
N ALA A 418 4.87 26.02 -0.42
CA ALA A 418 5.73 27.05 -1.00
C ALA A 418 7.22 26.68 -0.91
N LEU A 419 7.65 26.14 0.25
CA LEU A 419 9.01 25.65 0.44
C LEU A 419 9.31 24.45 -0.48
N TYR A 420 8.42 23.45 -0.53
CA TYR A 420 8.60 22.29 -1.41
C TYR A 420 8.69 22.70 -2.89
N ASN A 421 7.83 23.60 -3.36
CA ASN A 421 7.84 24.09 -4.74
C ASN A 421 9.10 24.92 -5.08
N SER A 422 9.70 25.58 -4.09
CA SER A 422 10.90 26.41 -4.27
C SER A 422 12.20 25.63 -4.10
N ALA A 423 12.17 24.45 -3.47
CA ALA A 423 13.35 23.64 -3.22
C ALA A 423 13.93 23.02 -4.50
N ASP A 424 15.26 23.12 -4.66
CA ASP A 424 16.02 22.47 -5.73
C ASP A 424 16.29 20.99 -5.42
N VAL A 425 16.44 20.65 -4.14
CA VAL A 425 16.68 19.28 -3.67
C VAL A 425 15.86 18.98 -2.42
N ALA A 426 15.20 17.83 -2.38
CA ALA A 426 14.62 17.29 -1.16
C ALA A 426 15.43 16.08 -0.69
N ILE A 427 15.79 16.04 0.60
CA ILE A 427 16.51 14.91 1.20
C ILE A 427 15.55 14.15 2.09
N VAL A 428 15.47 12.83 1.86
CA VAL A 428 14.78 11.88 2.75
C VAL A 428 15.79 10.83 3.17
N SER A 429 16.39 11.00 4.34
CA SER A 429 17.49 10.16 4.87
C SER A 429 17.01 9.11 5.88
N SER A 430 15.76 8.65 5.79
CA SER A 430 15.20 7.74 6.80
C SER A 430 15.95 6.41 6.87
N ILE A 431 16.43 6.05 8.06
CA ILE A 431 17.19 4.81 8.33
C ILE A 431 16.30 3.58 8.21
N LYS A 432 15.03 3.71 8.62
CA LYS A 432 13.99 2.69 8.45
C LYS A 432 12.64 3.36 8.55
N GLU A 433 11.78 3.20 7.55
CA GLU A 433 10.43 3.76 7.59
C GLU A 433 9.46 2.91 6.76
N GLY A 434 8.21 2.80 7.20
CA GLY A 434 7.19 1.99 6.51
C GLY A 434 6.76 2.62 5.20
N ILE A 435 6.45 3.91 5.22
CA ILE A 435 6.15 4.71 4.03
C ILE A 435 6.45 6.17 4.30
N ASN A 436 7.19 6.83 3.42
CA ASN A 436 7.52 8.25 3.57
C ASN A 436 6.58 9.11 2.72
N LEU A 437 5.56 9.68 3.37
CA LEU A 437 4.60 10.56 2.69
C LEU A 437 5.24 11.89 2.26
N GLN A 438 6.24 12.40 3.00
CA GLN A 438 6.87 13.70 2.71
C GLN A 438 7.52 13.74 1.33
N ALA A 439 8.09 12.61 0.88
CA ALA A 439 8.57 12.47 -0.48
C ALA A 439 7.46 12.65 -1.53
N MET A 440 6.28 12.07 -1.27
CA MET A 440 5.11 12.23 -2.16
C MET A 440 4.58 13.67 -2.12
N GLU A 441 4.57 14.31 -0.94
CA GLU A 441 4.17 15.71 -0.76
C GLU A 441 5.06 16.64 -1.60
N PHE A 442 6.38 16.43 -1.56
CA PHE A 442 7.35 17.17 -2.36
C PHE A 442 7.13 16.97 -3.87
N ILE A 443 6.92 15.74 -4.31
CA ILE A 443 6.63 15.43 -5.72
C ILE A 443 5.33 16.12 -6.16
N ALA A 444 4.28 16.07 -5.34
CA ALA A 444 3.00 16.71 -5.65
C ALA A 444 3.12 18.24 -5.77
N ALA A 445 3.87 18.88 -4.86
CA ALA A 445 4.11 20.32 -4.87
C ALA A 445 4.93 20.80 -6.09
N GLN A 446 5.79 19.94 -6.63
CA GLN A 446 6.66 20.24 -7.77
C GLN A 446 6.02 19.99 -9.14
N LYS A 447 4.74 19.58 -9.22
CA LYS A 447 4.07 19.16 -10.46
C LYS A 447 4.09 20.19 -11.60
N LYS A 448 4.10 21.49 -11.28
CA LYS A 448 4.15 22.57 -12.28
C LYS A 448 5.58 22.99 -12.63
N SER A 449 6.47 23.01 -11.65
CA SER A 449 7.79 23.62 -11.75
C SER A 449 8.86 22.61 -12.17
N CYS A 450 8.69 21.32 -11.81
CA CYS A 450 9.45 20.15 -12.27
C CYS A 450 10.99 20.32 -12.21
N HIS A 451 11.50 21.08 -11.25
CA HIS A 451 12.93 21.42 -11.14
C HIS A 451 13.62 20.82 -9.91
N GLY A 452 12.84 20.41 -8.91
CA GLY A 452 13.34 19.75 -7.71
C GLY A 452 13.77 18.30 -7.95
N VAL A 453 14.89 17.90 -7.35
CA VAL A 453 15.39 16.52 -7.36
C VAL A 453 15.21 15.89 -5.99
N LEU A 454 14.69 14.67 -5.94
CA LEU A 454 14.55 13.93 -4.70
C LEU A 454 15.76 13.02 -4.47
N VAL A 455 16.47 13.22 -3.36
CA VAL A 455 17.47 12.30 -2.80
C VAL A 455 16.78 11.47 -1.73
N TYR A 456 16.69 10.16 -1.94
CA TYR A 456 15.78 9.28 -1.21
C TYR A 456 16.50 8.06 -0.65
N SER A 457 16.32 7.80 0.64
CA SER A 457 16.93 6.67 1.34
C SER A 457 16.39 5.35 0.83
N GLU A 458 17.27 4.39 0.56
CA GLU A 458 16.92 3.01 0.22
C GLU A 458 16.12 2.27 1.30
N PHE A 459 16.15 2.76 2.54
CA PHE A 459 15.43 2.15 3.66
C PHE A 459 14.09 2.81 3.99
N ALA A 460 13.70 3.84 3.23
CA ALA A 460 12.34 4.36 3.27
C ALA A 460 11.46 3.43 2.42
N GLY A 461 10.40 2.85 3.00
CA GLY A 461 9.60 1.72 2.48
C GLY A 461 8.87 1.91 1.14
N CYS A 462 9.33 2.83 0.29
CA CYS A 462 8.98 2.94 -1.12
C CYS A 462 10.16 2.66 -2.08
N VAL A 463 11.39 2.38 -1.60
CA VAL A 463 12.53 2.05 -2.47
C VAL A 463 12.57 0.59 -2.91
N ASP A 464 12.28 -0.34 -1.99
CA ASP A 464 12.46 -1.79 -2.18
C ASP A 464 11.37 -2.49 -2.98
N MET A 465 10.91 -1.73 -3.94
CA MET A 465 10.71 -2.17 -5.30
C MET A 465 12.09 -2.55 -5.95
N TRP A 466 12.98 -3.28 -5.24
CA TRP A 466 14.40 -3.50 -5.65
C TRP A 466 14.99 -4.89 -5.37
N LEU A 467 14.28 -5.84 -4.73
CA LEU A 467 14.79 -7.22 -4.54
C LEU A 467 13.94 -8.33 -5.17
N VAL A 468 12.92 -7.95 -5.94
CA VAL A 468 12.35 -8.84 -6.95
C VAL A 468 12.46 -8.10 -8.27
N PRO A 469 13.00 -8.72 -9.34
CA PRO A 469 12.95 -8.14 -10.67
C PRO A 469 11.52 -7.77 -11.13
N LEU A 470 10.46 -8.15 -10.41
CA LEU A 470 9.05 -8.04 -10.77
C LEU A 470 8.32 -6.84 -10.15
N CYS A 471 8.99 -6.07 -9.29
CA CYS A 471 8.41 -4.88 -8.69
C CYS A 471 9.53 -3.81 -8.66
N ALA A 472 9.85 -3.13 -9.77
CA ALA A 472 10.80 -2.00 -9.89
C ALA A 472 10.18 -0.71 -10.51
N SER A 473 9.48 0.20 -9.81
CA SER A 473 8.89 1.43 -10.42
C SER A 473 8.19 2.53 -9.58
N SER A 474 8.11 2.54 -8.25
CA SER A 474 7.47 3.72 -7.59
C SER A 474 8.38 4.96 -7.52
N PHE A 475 9.71 4.82 -7.56
CA PHE A 475 10.66 5.94 -7.35
C PHE A 475 11.88 5.96 -8.31
N GLN A 476 11.77 5.45 -9.54
CA GLN A 476 12.88 5.42 -10.52
C GLN A 476 13.49 6.80 -10.87
N GLY A 477 12.78 7.90 -10.60
CA GLY A 477 13.32 9.25 -10.80
C GLY A 477 14.07 9.84 -9.60
N ALA A 478 14.12 9.17 -8.45
CA ALA A 478 14.87 9.64 -7.28
C ALA A 478 16.34 9.20 -7.32
N LEU A 479 17.21 9.96 -6.66
CA LEU A 479 18.58 9.56 -6.37
C LEU A 479 18.57 8.71 -5.09
N LEU A 480 18.69 7.40 -5.27
CA LEU A 480 18.73 6.45 -4.16
C LEU A 480 20.06 6.53 -3.42
N VAL A 481 20.01 6.59 -2.09
CA VAL A 481 21.19 6.68 -1.24
C VAL A 481 21.05 5.77 -0.04
N ASN A 482 22.18 5.25 0.44
CA ASN A 482 22.26 4.70 1.77
C ASN A 482 22.54 5.86 2.75
N PRO A 483 21.62 6.21 3.68
CA PRO A 483 21.81 7.32 4.61
C PRO A 483 23.01 7.14 5.54
N MET A 484 23.48 5.90 5.76
CA MET A 484 24.68 5.62 6.56
C MET A 484 25.97 5.92 5.79
N HIS A 485 25.91 6.03 4.46
CA HIS A 485 27.05 6.36 3.61
C HIS A 485 27.05 7.87 3.31
N ILE A 486 27.43 8.66 4.31
CA ILE A 486 27.38 10.14 4.29
C ILE A 486 28.01 10.74 3.02
N GLU A 487 29.12 10.17 2.55
CA GLU A 487 29.81 10.64 1.34
C GLU A 487 28.97 10.46 0.07
N GLN A 488 28.20 9.38 -0.01
CA GLN A 488 27.31 9.08 -1.13
C GLN A 488 26.10 10.01 -1.10
N VAL A 489 25.56 10.29 0.09
CA VAL A 489 24.48 11.27 0.26
C VAL A 489 24.96 12.63 -0.24
N ALA A 490 26.11 13.12 0.21
CA ALA A 490 26.68 14.39 -0.23
C ALA A 490 26.96 14.43 -1.74
N ALA A 491 27.56 13.38 -2.32
CA ALA A 491 27.80 13.27 -3.76
C ALA A 491 26.50 13.24 -4.58
N SER A 492 25.44 12.63 -4.03
CA SER A 492 24.12 12.63 -4.66
C SER A 492 23.44 14.00 -4.61
N VAL A 493 23.63 14.75 -3.52
CA VAL A 493 23.21 16.16 -3.44
C VAL A 493 23.97 17.01 -4.46
N ASP A 494 25.29 16.86 -4.60
CA ASP A 494 26.06 17.55 -5.65
C ASP A 494 25.52 17.23 -7.05
N THR A 495 25.30 15.94 -7.34
CA THR A 495 24.71 15.48 -8.59
C THR A 495 23.34 16.11 -8.84
N ALA A 496 22.50 16.22 -7.81
CA ALA A 496 21.18 16.84 -7.88
C ALA A 496 21.26 18.34 -8.19
N LEU A 497 22.20 19.06 -7.56
CA LEU A 497 22.40 20.50 -7.73
C LEU A 497 22.95 20.85 -9.12
N ARG A 498 23.84 20.03 -9.69
CA ARG A 498 24.41 20.23 -11.03
C ARG A 498 23.51 19.74 -12.17
N MET A 499 22.43 19.03 -11.85
CA MET A 499 21.59 18.38 -12.85
C MET A 499 20.93 19.36 -13.82
N SER A 500 20.96 19.04 -15.11
CA SER A 500 20.28 19.84 -16.14
C SER A 500 18.76 19.83 -15.94
N THR A 501 18.10 20.91 -16.36
CA THR A 501 16.65 21.07 -16.28
C THR A 501 15.90 19.97 -17.03
N THR A 502 16.42 19.52 -18.18
CA THR A 502 15.84 18.41 -18.95
C THR A 502 15.84 17.11 -18.14
N THR A 503 16.96 16.74 -17.54
CA THR A 503 17.07 15.52 -16.72
C THR A 503 16.19 15.60 -15.48
N LYS A 504 16.14 16.77 -14.82
CA LYS A 504 15.24 17.05 -13.69
C LYS A 504 13.78 16.79 -14.07
N ARG A 505 13.33 17.32 -15.21
CA ARG A 505 11.95 17.12 -15.70
C ARG A 505 11.66 15.66 -16.03
N ILE A 506 12.59 14.93 -16.66
CA ILE A 506 12.41 13.49 -16.96
C ILE A 506 12.23 12.70 -15.67
N ARG A 507 13.09 12.94 -14.67
CA ARG A 507 13.02 12.27 -13.38
C ARG A 507 11.74 12.62 -12.61
N HIS A 508 11.35 13.89 -12.62
CA HIS A 508 10.07 14.30 -12.06
C HIS A 508 8.89 13.61 -12.76
N HIS A 509 8.95 13.43 -14.08
CA HIS A 509 7.96 12.68 -14.84
C HIS A 509 7.86 11.21 -14.38
N GLN A 510 9.02 10.57 -14.20
CA GLN A 510 9.09 9.20 -13.68
C GLN A 510 8.51 9.07 -12.27
N LEU A 511 8.69 10.09 -11.42
CA LEU A 511 8.14 10.15 -10.05
C LEU A 511 6.64 10.47 -10.02
N SER A 512 6.13 11.28 -10.95
CA SER A 512 4.75 11.78 -10.96
C SER A 512 3.76 10.88 -11.70
N ARG A 513 4.24 9.96 -12.55
CA ARG A 513 3.36 9.01 -13.25
C ARG A 513 3.17 7.74 -12.43
N TYR A 514 1.92 7.53 -12.01
CA TYR A 514 1.43 6.31 -11.36
C TYR A 514 1.91 5.06 -12.11
N ARG A 515 2.88 4.35 -11.52
CA ARG A 515 3.42 3.01 -11.85
C ARG A 515 3.95 2.76 -13.28
N THR A 516 3.41 3.36 -14.35
CA THR A 516 3.86 3.13 -15.73
C THR A 516 3.72 4.36 -16.62
N PRO A 517 4.82 5.12 -16.85
CA PRO A 517 4.81 6.25 -17.74
C PRO A 517 4.34 5.93 -19.16
N GLY A 518 3.39 6.70 -19.70
CA GLY A 518 2.87 6.51 -21.06
C GLY A 518 1.73 5.48 -21.17
N SER A 519 1.24 4.98 -20.04
CA SER A 519 0.04 4.16 -20.01
C SER A 519 -1.25 4.98 -19.88
N LEU A 520 -2.36 4.44 -20.40
CA LEU A 520 -3.70 5.05 -20.37
C LEU A 520 -4.71 3.98 -19.94
N LEU A 521 -5.54 4.29 -18.96
CA LEU A 521 -6.70 3.47 -18.63
C LEU A 521 -7.93 3.98 -19.39
N ASP A 522 -8.49 3.13 -20.24
CA ASP A 522 -9.75 3.34 -20.95
C ASP A 522 -10.85 2.51 -20.27
N VAL A 523 -11.93 3.18 -19.86
CA VAL A 523 -13.04 2.59 -19.10
C VAL A 523 -14.28 2.57 -19.98
N LYS A 524 -14.81 1.37 -20.24
CA LYS A 524 -16.04 1.16 -21.01
C LYS A 524 -17.07 0.45 -20.14
N ASP A 525 -18.34 0.52 -20.53
CA ASP A 525 -19.46 -0.07 -19.78
C ASP A 525 -19.31 -1.58 -19.51
N CYS A 526 -18.59 -2.30 -20.39
CA CYS A 526 -18.42 -3.75 -20.29
C CYS A 526 -16.96 -4.22 -20.12
N CYS A 527 -15.98 -3.30 -20.04
CA CYS A 527 -14.57 -3.68 -19.87
C CYS A 527 -13.69 -2.52 -19.40
N TYR A 528 -12.60 -2.88 -18.74
CA TYR A 528 -11.48 -1.98 -18.44
C TYR A 528 -10.30 -2.33 -19.33
N THR A 529 -9.75 -1.37 -20.05
CA THR A 529 -8.59 -1.58 -20.93
C THR A 529 -7.46 -0.66 -20.53
N TRP A 530 -6.34 -1.25 -20.11
CA TRP A 530 -5.11 -0.52 -19.82
C TRP A 530 -4.17 -0.61 -21.03
N HIS A 531 -3.96 0.52 -21.70
CA HIS A 531 -3.04 0.66 -22.82
C HIS A 531 -1.64 1.03 -22.33
N PHE A 532 -0.62 0.40 -22.91
CA PHE A 532 0.80 0.71 -22.66
C PHE A 532 1.57 0.96 -23.96
N ARG A 533 0.86 1.40 -25.01
CA ARG A 533 1.45 1.61 -26.33
C ARG A 533 2.52 2.72 -26.36
N ASP A 534 2.27 3.78 -25.59
CA ASP A 534 3.16 4.95 -25.46
C ASP A 534 4.08 4.84 -24.24
N ALA A 535 4.04 3.70 -23.55
CA ALA A 535 5.00 3.36 -22.52
C ALA A 535 6.30 2.82 -23.13
N ASP A 536 7.38 2.87 -22.34
CA ASP A 536 8.64 2.21 -22.74
C ASP A 536 8.37 0.75 -23.16
N PRO A 537 8.87 0.28 -24.32
CA PRO A 537 8.49 -1.02 -24.88
C PRO A 537 8.83 -2.21 -23.98
N THR A 538 9.96 -2.16 -23.28
CA THR A 538 10.44 -3.25 -22.43
C THR A 538 9.71 -3.24 -21.10
N PHE A 539 9.58 -2.06 -20.50
CA PHE A 539 8.97 -1.85 -19.20
C PHE A 539 7.43 -1.96 -19.23
N GLY A 540 6.78 -1.38 -20.24
CA GLY A 540 5.33 -1.50 -20.44
C GLY A 540 4.89 -2.94 -20.66
N LEU A 541 5.64 -3.72 -21.44
CA LEU A 541 5.37 -5.15 -21.65
C LEU A 541 5.56 -5.96 -20.37
N LYS A 542 6.56 -5.64 -19.56
CA LYS A 542 6.82 -6.28 -18.27
C LYS A 542 5.68 -6.00 -17.29
N GLN A 543 5.29 -4.73 -17.13
CA GLN A 543 4.15 -4.36 -16.29
C GLN A 543 2.84 -4.99 -16.75
N ALA A 544 2.62 -5.11 -18.05
CA ALA A 544 1.46 -5.80 -18.59
C ALA A 544 1.41 -7.29 -18.20
N LYS A 545 2.57 -7.99 -18.18
CA LYS A 545 2.65 -9.41 -17.75
C LYS A 545 2.39 -9.56 -16.26
N ASP A 546 3.00 -8.71 -15.45
CA ASP A 546 2.87 -8.76 -13.99
C ASP A 546 1.42 -8.45 -13.57
N MET A 547 0.83 -7.44 -14.21
CA MET A 547 -0.58 -7.08 -14.01
C MET A 547 -1.53 -8.20 -14.47
N GLN A 548 -1.26 -8.85 -15.61
CA GLN A 548 -2.04 -10.01 -16.04
C GLN A 548 -1.97 -11.15 -15.02
N LEU A 549 -0.76 -11.54 -14.58
CA LEU A 549 -0.57 -12.60 -13.59
C LEU A 549 -1.30 -12.29 -12.27
N HIS A 550 -1.21 -11.04 -11.82
CA HIS A 550 -1.88 -10.61 -10.59
C HIS A 550 -3.40 -10.67 -10.73
N PHE A 551 -3.96 -10.18 -11.84
CA PHE A 551 -5.40 -10.24 -12.06
C PHE A 551 -5.91 -11.66 -12.30
N ASP A 552 -5.18 -12.52 -13.01
CA ASP A 552 -5.52 -13.94 -13.16
C ASP A 552 -5.55 -14.67 -11.81
N GLN A 553 -4.75 -14.21 -10.84
CA GLN A 553 -4.78 -14.73 -9.46
C GLN A 553 -5.94 -14.13 -8.65
N MET A 554 -6.11 -12.81 -8.67
CA MET A 554 -7.13 -12.11 -7.88
C MET A 554 -8.56 -12.38 -8.36
N LEU A 555 -8.75 -12.52 -9.66
CA LEU A 555 -10.05 -12.62 -10.30
C LEU A 555 -10.41 -14.06 -10.68
N ARG A 556 -9.62 -15.04 -10.24
CA ARG A 556 -9.78 -16.45 -10.58
C ARG A 556 -11.19 -16.98 -10.34
N ASP A 557 -11.81 -16.56 -9.24
CA ASP A 557 -13.12 -17.05 -8.80
C ASP A 557 -14.28 -16.14 -9.26
N LEU A 558 -13.98 -15.07 -10.02
CA LEU A 558 -14.96 -14.14 -10.55
C LEU A 558 -15.26 -14.46 -12.02
N PRO A 559 -16.47 -14.15 -12.52
CA PRO A 559 -16.87 -14.40 -13.91
C PRO A 559 -16.26 -13.37 -14.87
N VAL A 560 -14.94 -13.17 -14.82
CA VAL A 560 -14.19 -12.21 -15.63
C VAL A 560 -12.95 -12.88 -16.22
N VAL A 561 -12.49 -12.38 -17.35
CA VAL A 561 -11.30 -12.85 -18.05
C VAL A 561 -10.35 -11.69 -18.29
N VAL A 562 -9.05 -11.95 -18.12
CA VAL A 562 -7.97 -11.01 -18.38
C VAL A 562 -7.34 -11.36 -19.73
N VAL A 563 -7.32 -10.40 -20.65
CA VAL A 563 -6.78 -10.58 -22.01
C VAL A 563 -5.64 -9.60 -22.23
N MET A 564 -4.42 -10.12 -22.41
CA MET A 564 -3.25 -9.34 -22.78
C MET A 564 -2.99 -9.43 -24.29
N CYS A 565 -2.88 -8.28 -24.96
CA CYS A 565 -2.43 -8.19 -26.35
C CYS A 565 -1.03 -7.56 -26.42
N ARG A 566 -0.03 -8.37 -26.78
CA ARG A 566 1.38 -7.93 -26.86
C ARG A 566 1.64 -7.01 -28.06
N ILE A 567 0.95 -7.24 -29.17
CA ILE A 567 1.17 -6.51 -30.45
C ILE A 567 0.57 -5.10 -30.35
N LYS A 568 -0.71 -5.00 -30.00
CA LYS A 568 -1.42 -3.71 -29.81
C LYS A 568 -1.19 -3.08 -28.42
N LYS A 569 -0.35 -3.70 -27.59
CA LYS A 569 0.11 -3.21 -26.27
C LYS A 569 -1.01 -2.77 -25.32
N TYR A 570 -1.87 -3.72 -24.93
CA TYR A 570 -2.88 -3.49 -23.90
C TYR A 570 -3.15 -4.72 -23.02
N VAL A 571 -3.72 -4.50 -21.83
CA VAL A 571 -4.33 -5.51 -20.97
C VAL A 571 -5.78 -5.13 -20.73
N MET A 572 -6.71 -6.06 -20.94
CA MET A 572 -8.14 -5.83 -20.82
C MET A 572 -8.76 -6.80 -19.83
N ILE A 573 -9.68 -6.32 -19.01
CA ILE A 573 -10.51 -7.13 -18.10
C ILE A 573 -11.95 -6.99 -18.57
N ARG A 574 -12.63 -8.11 -18.79
CA ARG A 574 -14.03 -8.17 -19.24
C ARG A 574 -14.77 -9.35 -18.62
N PRO A 575 -16.11 -9.31 -18.47
CA PRO A 575 -16.87 -10.50 -18.09
C PRO A 575 -16.65 -11.64 -19.09
N TRP A 576 -16.51 -12.89 -18.62
CA TRP A 576 -16.16 -14.03 -19.49
C TRP A 576 -17.19 -14.26 -20.61
N ARG A 577 -18.48 -14.02 -20.33
CA ARG A 577 -19.60 -14.16 -21.28
C ARG A 577 -19.76 -13.00 -22.27
N VAL A 578 -19.00 -11.92 -22.10
CA VAL A 578 -19.07 -10.75 -22.99
C VAL A 578 -17.89 -10.80 -23.95
N ASN A 579 -18.12 -11.34 -25.14
CA ASN A 579 -17.13 -11.44 -26.23
C ASN A 579 -17.80 -11.31 -27.60
N LYS A 580 -16.98 -11.08 -28.64
CA LYS A 580 -17.45 -10.91 -30.03
C LYS A 580 -18.17 -12.16 -30.56
N GLY A 581 -17.71 -13.36 -30.20
CA GLY A 581 -18.39 -14.61 -30.53
C GLY A 581 -19.83 -14.66 -30.02
N ARG A 582 -20.05 -14.32 -28.74
CA ARG A 582 -21.40 -14.31 -28.14
C ARG A 582 -22.30 -13.22 -28.72
N ALA A 583 -21.73 -12.08 -29.09
CA ALA A 583 -22.46 -11.03 -29.80
C ALA A 583 -22.92 -11.52 -31.18
N VAL A 584 -22.02 -12.15 -31.94
CA VAL A 584 -22.35 -12.75 -33.25
C VAL A 584 -23.36 -13.88 -33.10
N SER A 585 -23.22 -14.79 -32.12
CA SER A 585 -24.22 -15.82 -31.84
C SER A 585 -25.59 -15.21 -31.60
N ARG A 586 -25.69 -14.12 -30.81
CA ARG A 586 -26.98 -13.46 -30.55
C ARG A 586 -27.57 -12.78 -31.77
N ILE A 587 -26.75 -12.15 -32.62
CA ILE A 587 -27.23 -11.54 -33.86
C ILE A 587 -27.79 -12.64 -34.77
N LEU A 588 -27.07 -13.76 -34.91
CA LEU A 588 -27.52 -14.90 -35.71
C LEU A 588 -28.77 -15.59 -35.12
N GLU A 589 -28.88 -15.70 -33.79
CA GLU A 589 -30.06 -16.21 -33.08
C GLU A 589 -31.28 -15.27 -33.19
N TYR A 590 -31.06 -13.95 -33.26
CA TYR A 590 -32.14 -12.96 -33.36
C TYR A 590 -32.74 -12.87 -34.76
N GLU A 591 -31.91 -13.02 -35.80
CA GLU A 591 -32.33 -12.98 -37.20
C GLU A 591 -32.94 -14.31 -37.70
N SER A 592 -32.83 -15.39 -36.92
CA SER A 592 -33.41 -16.70 -37.27
C SER A 592 -34.72 -16.94 -36.52
N GLU A 593 -35.82 -17.24 -37.23
CA GLU A 593 -37.13 -17.51 -36.63
C GLU A 593 -37.22 -18.90 -35.93
N THR A 594 -36.13 -19.67 -35.85
CA THR A 594 -36.11 -21.02 -35.26
C THR A 594 -34.96 -21.27 -34.28
N PRO A 595 -35.12 -22.15 -33.26
CA PRO A 595 -34.18 -22.27 -32.14
C PRO A 595 -32.96 -23.17 -32.40
N TYR A 596 -32.79 -23.68 -33.62
CA TYR A 596 -31.68 -24.55 -34.00
C TYR A 596 -31.21 -24.17 -35.40
N PHE A 597 -30.05 -23.52 -35.46
CA PHE A 597 -29.44 -23.01 -36.70
C PHE A 597 -29.18 -24.12 -37.73
N THR A 598 -29.43 -23.81 -39.00
CA THR A 598 -28.72 -24.39 -40.14
C THR A 598 -28.22 -23.23 -40.99
N ALA A 599 -27.06 -23.36 -41.64
CA ALA A 599 -26.39 -22.32 -42.44
C ALA A 599 -27.14 -21.92 -43.74
N LEU A 600 -28.48 -22.02 -43.75
CA LEU A 600 -29.35 -22.00 -44.91
C LEU A 600 -30.09 -20.67 -45.12
N ASP A 601 -30.09 -19.75 -44.14
CA ASP A 601 -30.87 -18.49 -44.25
C ASP A 601 -30.07 -17.28 -44.79
N PHE A 602 -28.75 -17.39 -44.92
CA PHE A 602 -27.89 -16.38 -45.53
C PHE A 602 -27.12 -16.99 -46.71
N ASP A 603 -26.98 -16.23 -47.81
CA ASP A 603 -26.20 -16.67 -48.97
C ASP A 603 -24.76 -17.04 -48.58
N PHE A 604 -24.13 -16.20 -47.75
CA PHE A 604 -22.87 -16.49 -47.06
C PHE A 604 -22.66 -15.54 -45.88
N ILE A 605 -21.77 -15.93 -44.95
CA ILE A 605 -21.32 -15.11 -43.82
C ILE A 605 -19.81 -14.87 -43.96
N LEU A 606 -19.39 -13.60 -44.00
CA LEU A 606 -17.98 -13.21 -44.01
C LEU A 606 -17.60 -12.55 -42.69
N ALA A 607 -16.69 -13.17 -41.94
CA ALA A 607 -16.19 -12.65 -40.66
C ALA A 607 -14.70 -12.29 -40.79
N LEU A 608 -14.38 -11.00 -40.63
CA LEU A 608 -13.03 -10.46 -40.76
C LEU A 608 -12.56 -9.88 -39.42
N GLY A 609 -11.33 -10.17 -39.03
CA GLY A 609 -10.79 -9.71 -37.74
C GLY A 609 -9.27 -9.63 -37.70
N ASP A 610 -8.74 -8.66 -36.97
CA ASP A 610 -7.30 -8.41 -36.88
C ASP A 610 -6.74 -8.64 -35.46
N GLU A 611 -7.60 -8.95 -34.49
CA GLU A 611 -7.27 -8.97 -33.07
C GLU A 611 -7.50 -10.33 -32.42
N ARG A 612 -6.81 -10.59 -31.29
CA ARG A 612 -6.99 -11.81 -30.49
C ARG A 612 -8.44 -12.02 -30.02
N THR A 613 -9.21 -10.93 -29.89
CA THR A 613 -10.62 -10.96 -29.48
C THR A 613 -11.55 -11.47 -30.60
N ASP A 614 -11.11 -11.40 -31.86
CA ASP A 614 -11.87 -11.88 -33.03
C ASP A 614 -11.85 -13.41 -33.15
N GLU A 615 -10.89 -14.06 -32.50
CA GLU A 615 -10.79 -15.52 -32.44
C GLU A 615 -12.02 -16.18 -31.80
N ASP A 616 -12.68 -15.50 -30.86
CA ASP A 616 -13.94 -15.96 -30.27
C ASP A 616 -15.09 -15.90 -31.30
N MET A 617 -15.03 -14.97 -32.26
CA MET A 617 -15.99 -14.87 -33.37
C MET A 617 -15.74 -15.95 -34.41
N PHE A 618 -14.48 -16.23 -34.75
CA PHE A 618 -14.14 -17.28 -35.72
C PHE A 618 -14.54 -18.69 -35.26
N ASP A 619 -14.54 -18.95 -33.95
CA ASP A 619 -15.07 -20.21 -33.38
C ASP A 619 -16.57 -20.40 -33.63
N VAL A 620 -17.33 -19.30 -33.63
CA VAL A 620 -18.79 -19.32 -33.77
C VAL A 620 -19.20 -19.40 -35.25
N VAL A 621 -18.47 -18.69 -36.12
CA VAL A 621 -18.78 -18.61 -37.55
C VAL A 621 -18.16 -19.80 -38.27
N GLN A 622 -18.83 -20.96 -38.17
CA GLN A 622 -18.43 -22.21 -38.82
C GLN A 622 -19.59 -22.80 -39.62
N GLY A 623 -19.29 -23.37 -40.80
CA GLY A 623 -20.31 -23.93 -41.71
C GLY A 623 -19.83 -23.90 -43.15
N SER A 624 -20.60 -24.52 -44.06
CA SER A 624 -20.27 -24.58 -45.49
C SER A 624 -20.32 -23.23 -46.19
N ASN A 625 -21.13 -22.29 -45.68
CA ASN A 625 -21.33 -20.95 -46.26
C ASN A 625 -20.69 -19.85 -45.38
N CYS A 626 -19.73 -20.22 -44.52
CA CYS A 626 -19.08 -19.33 -43.57
C CYS A 626 -17.61 -19.16 -43.93
N TYR A 627 -17.19 -17.91 -44.14
CA TYR A 627 -15.82 -17.53 -44.49
C TYR A 627 -15.23 -16.68 -43.36
N THR A 628 -14.18 -17.18 -42.72
CA THR A 628 -13.46 -16.48 -41.66
C THR A 628 -12.07 -16.08 -42.15
N CYS A 629 -11.72 -14.79 -42.05
CA CYS A 629 -10.38 -14.32 -42.44
C CYS A 629 -9.72 -13.47 -41.34
N THR A 630 -8.47 -13.81 -41.03
CA THR A 630 -7.61 -12.94 -40.20
C THR A 630 -6.94 -11.88 -41.07
N VAL A 631 -6.91 -10.63 -40.62
CA VAL A 631 -6.16 -9.55 -41.27
C VAL A 631 -4.74 -9.49 -40.67
N GLY A 632 -3.74 -9.51 -41.53
CA GLY A 632 -2.33 -9.74 -41.23
C GLY A 632 -2.00 -11.23 -41.05
N MET A 633 -0.89 -11.66 -41.65
CA MET A 633 -0.39 -13.03 -41.56
C MET A 633 0.04 -13.38 -40.12
N LYS A 634 -0.80 -14.16 -39.42
CA LYS A 634 -0.57 -14.59 -38.03
C LYS A 634 -1.29 -15.89 -37.73
N VAL A 635 -0.90 -16.57 -36.64
CA VAL A 635 -1.61 -17.76 -36.15
C VAL A 635 -3.01 -17.34 -35.70
N SER A 636 -4.03 -17.91 -36.34
CA SER A 636 -5.45 -17.62 -36.11
C SER A 636 -6.30 -18.88 -36.32
N ARG A 637 -7.50 -18.89 -35.76
CA ARG A 637 -8.55 -19.89 -36.01
C ARG A 637 -9.35 -19.62 -37.28
N ALA A 638 -9.17 -18.44 -37.89
CA ALA A 638 -9.73 -18.14 -39.20
C ALA A 638 -9.20 -19.10 -40.27
N GLN A 639 -10.04 -19.43 -41.25
CA GLN A 639 -9.69 -20.33 -42.35
C GLN A 639 -8.75 -19.68 -43.37
N TYR A 640 -8.89 -18.37 -43.56
CA TYR A 640 -8.12 -17.60 -44.55
C TYR A 640 -7.40 -16.44 -43.86
N TYR A 641 -6.48 -15.81 -44.60
CA TYR A 641 -5.86 -14.55 -44.18
C TYR A 641 -5.87 -13.53 -45.32
N LEU A 642 -5.86 -12.25 -44.94
CA LEU A 642 -5.63 -11.11 -45.82
C LEU A 642 -4.41 -10.35 -45.29
N ASP A 643 -3.61 -9.77 -46.17
CA ASP A 643 -2.33 -9.14 -45.80
C ASP A 643 -2.52 -7.85 -45.01
N ASP A 644 -3.45 -6.99 -45.45
CA ASP A 644 -3.64 -5.66 -44.90
C ASP A 644 -5.10 -5.14 -45.05
N PRO A 645 -5.46 -4.02 -44.40
CA PRO A 645 -6.79 -3.43 -44.54
C PRO A 645 -7.16 -3.00 -45.97
N ASP A 646 -6.20 -2.71 -46.85
CA ASP A 646 -6.49 -2.33 -48.23
C ASP A 646 -6.93 -3.56 -49.05
N GLU A 647 -6.40 -4.74 -48.73
CA GLU A 647 -6.88 -6.00 -49.29
C GLU A 647 -8.29 -6.36 -48.80
N VAL A 648 -8.60 -6.08 -47.52
CA VAL A 648 -9.98 -6.18 -47.01
C VAL A 648 -10.93 -5.33 -47.85
N LEU A 649 -10.57 -4.07 -48.12
CA LEU A 649 -11.37 -3.18 -48.96
C LEU A 649 -11.51 -3.71 -50.39
N ARG A 650 -10.45 -4.28 -50.98
CA ARG A 650 -10.51 -4.90 -52.32
C ARG A 650 -11.47 -6.09 -52.35
N VAL A 651 -11.43 -6.97 -51.35
CA VAL A 651 -12.34 -8.12 -51.24
C VAL A 651 -13.79 -7.65 -51.09
N LEU A 652 -14.06 -6.69 -50.20
CA LEU A 652 -15.41 -6.14 -50.01
C LEU A 652 -15.93 -5.44 -51.28
N THR A 653 -15.05 -4.75 -52.01
CA THR A 653 -15.37 -4.11 -53.30
C THR A 653 -15.65 -5.16 -54.39
N ALA A 654 -14.92 -6.29 -54.39
CA ALA A 654 -15.17 -7.39 -55.31
C ALA A 654 -16.52 -8.07 -55.02
N CYS A 655 -16.83 -8.34 -53.74
CA CYS A 655 -18.12 -8.91 -53.33
C CYS A 655 -19.31 -8.03 -53.74
N THR A 656 -19.16 -6.71 -53.67
CA THR A 656 -20.22 -5.76 -54.07
C THR A 656 -20.31 -5.57 -55.58
N SER A 657 -19.21 -5.67 -56.32
CA SER A 657 -19.20 -5.53 -57.79
C SER A 657 -19.74 -6.76 -58.53
N LEU A 658 -19.66 -7.95 -57.93
CA LEU A 658 -20.27 -9.19 -58.45
C LEU A 658 -21.81 -9.11 -58.48
N GLN A 659 -22.44 -8.46 -57.50
CA GLN A 659 -23.90 -8.23 -57.51
C GLN A 659 -24.35 -7.34 -58.68
N THR A 660 -23.48 -6.45 -59.16
CA THR A 660 -23.79 -5.54 -60.28
C THR A 660 -23.73 -6.25 -61.64
N ALA A 661 -22.84 -7.24 -61.79
CA ALA A 661 -22.68 -8.01 -63.03
C ALA A 661 -23.82 -9.02 -63.24
N GLU A 662 -24.27 -9.71 -62.18
CA GLU A 662 -25.44 -10.62 -62.27
C GLU A 662 -26.75 -9.87 -62.53
N ARG A 663 -26.93 -8.67 -61.94
CA ARG A 663 -28.09 -7.81 -62.27
C ARG A 663 -28.07 -7.31 -63.72
N GLN A 664 -26.90 -7.11 -64.33
CA GLN A 664 -26.80 -6.78 -65.75
C GLN A 664 -27.04 -7.98 -66.67
N MET A 665 -26.69 -9.20 -66.27
CA MET A 665 -27.00 -10.41 -67.04
C MET A 665 -28.47 -10.84 -66.96
N LEU A 666 -29.18 -10.56 -65.85
CA LEU A 666 -30.62 -10.82 -65.71
C LEU A 666 -31.50 -9.75 -66.37
N ALA A 667 -30.92 -8.61 -66.75
CA ALA A 667 -31.59 -7.51 -67.46
C ALA A 667 -31.26 -7.44 -68.96
N GLY A 668 -30.51 -8.43 -69.48
CA GLY A 668 -30.08 -8.53 -70.88
C GLY A 668 -30.92 -9.48 -71.71
#